data_AF-A0A512NM67-F1
#
_entry.id   AF-A0A512NM67-F1
#
_cell.length_a   1.000
_cell.length_b   1.000
_cell.length_c   1.000
_cell.angle_alpha   90.00
_cell.angle_beta   90.00
_cell.angle_gamma   90.00
#
_symmetry.space_group_name_H-M   'P 1'
#
loop_
_entity.id
_entity.type
_entity.pdbx_description
1 polymer ?
#
loop_
_entity_poly.entity_id
_entity_poly.type
_entity_poly.pdbx_seq_one_letter_code
_entity_poly.pdbx_strand_id
1 'polypeptide(L)'
;MNFTLSSTLLGNLTSGGSGNGVYAYAFAFEGSSLIPGGAITLVDNGVATATTSIDLTTASDATFSSGRIFVVVQQTGAGGTSDLLTEITQVGDITSVDAQTRNYRFDLIEATLSGSASDVADISDIGEFGSTMTMEIVYGSGSATRGYNASGSTIENNVIGFSPAGSQNQSFETTSPSTVGPAPPSGIDYPANTPLNELRDLVMPGNNFPLSSQPGYTTNPIPASDWTAYANAFASWVTNSTLEIVTTFNGSSLQPQAALCDYTVQYDASTTSFWLVPTTSTAIQAVASTDYINIPLQSLIDNIYLQGGTLTVYSGSMTGPSTVYNTFTPNNAAGAVAKYFVAGFDAGFWGGTGNSVNPLDSSTLDLSQTWNWNANYAYNAILNPSIGYSNALGTGIGTATGQNRYYDPYAAEFFQNSNAYGYSYTDLISNGGGVSPAVSLWDSTITTPANVSTINITLYDLGETPPSSSFATGNTGYVAPTGSSYLAATTTSTNQLQFTFNFAIGSTVLAPDNSTPISFRFYAPGDPQAGSDNFVSLRLATGDWYYYTLNYDASAAPDQRWQLVPGNAGGQAGFFDIQNVPITADGSPAWYQLAYGDVTTLSTYNFYGTTTGGIFSSVIADHGVAVTNYGPGNVGLNMANGGSITYDPATFMPSTGALPPSEGPPNPFTPTQSPPTLPPPPAPAAPMVGSFAGSSFVAAGDLSALKHGDFAFSFNTAGGNYLLPGRIAKIELADTSHDDWIFTPLFTQANRHGDWTTGLGAELGNGTYSAVMKQYFASDLDLNNPVYTTSQAVTFTVNLDTLSLGSSADGHGLTLTQAGSATQGNWIELLNTGSTMPNATVVAYATDLNGNMLKRDGSGIATSIDDAALAKIGGVAADNGNAFFKGKQAVYLPVGDNLKFAVIAGNGQVDLNPDVHVRGSNGQLAVSIDDRFGHIDLSAQVNNTLDSSAVLAGAQRASDHPWVYLEKGTAVNVSLAWSGDFTNTLHFVRVDMNPANPGQWSVGGVAYGNTDAFRNAVQANWEFDSTHGHSTGTARETWTVQGESGYYAPVLVDPFGEIFTLDQSAGSIANADGRTHIRNFGANTFGFEDNTAQRGADFDYNDMTMKLALHDWFV
;
A
#
# COMPACT_ATOMS: atom_id res chain seq x y z
N MET A 1 -5.98 -39.58 11.34
CA MET A 1 -4.70 -39.65 10.60
C MET A 1 -4.17 -41.06 10.70
N ASN A 2 -3.87 -41.69 9.58
CA ASN A 2 -3.40 -43.07 9.48
C ASN A 2 -1.89 -43.09 9.19
N PHE A 3 -1.15 -43.97 9.85
CA PHE A 3 0.28 -44.16 9.67
C PHE A 3 0.56 -45.54 9.08
N THR A 4 1.35 -45.56 8.01
CA THR A 4 1.82 -46.78 7.35
C THR A 4 3.34 -46.78 7.36
N LEU A 5 3.93 -47.89 7.79
CA LEU A 5 5.36 -48.14 7.64
C LEU A 5 5.56 -48.98 6.38
N SER A 6 6.45 -48.59 5.47
CA SER A 6 6.73 -49.39 4.26
C SER A 6 7.13 -50.82 4.66
N SER A 7 6.92 -51.80 3.77
CA SER A 7 7.27 -53.19 4.08
C SER A 7 8.75 -53.37 4.44
N THR A 8 9.62 -52.55 3.84
CA THR A 8 11.06 -52.55 4.13
C THR A 8 11.33 -51.95 5.51
N LEU A 9 10.78 -50.77 5.79
CA LEU A 9 10.95 -50.10 7.09
C LEU A 9 10.41 -50.99 8.22
N LEU A 10 9.21 -51.53 8.06
CA LEU A 10 8.62 -52.45 9.04
C LEU A 10 9.48 -53.70 9.24
N GLY A 11 10.03 -54.26 8.16
CA GLY A 11 10.97 -55.39 8.21
C GLY A 11 12.23 -55.07 9.01
N ASN A 12 12.79 -53.86 8.84
CA ASN A 12 13.96 -53.40 9.57
C ASN A 12 13.65 -53.16 11.06
N LEU A 13 12.54 -52.47 11.36
CA LEU A 13 12.14 -52.18 12.74
C LEU A 13 11.79 -53.43 13.55
N THR A 14 11.31 -54.50 12.89
CA THR A 14 10.96 -55.78 13.52
C THR A 14 12.03 -56.86 13.38
N SER A 15 13.17 -56.53 12.75
CA SER A 15 14.29 -57.45 12.58
C SER A 15 14.86 -57.90 13.93
N GLY A 16 15.03 -59.21 14.12
CA GLY A 16 15.39 -59.80 15.42
C GLY A 16 14.19 -60.15 16.31
N GLY A 17 12.97 -59.72 15.95
CA GLY A 17 11.73 -60.05 16.64
C GLY A 17 11.54 -59.36 17.99
N SER A 18 10.61 -59.88 18.78
CA SER A 18 10.28 -59.31 20.10
C SER A 18 11.51 -59.26 21.02
N GLY A 19 11.76 -58.08 21.60
CA GLY A 19 12.92 -57.84 22.45
C GLY A 19 14.11 -57.22 21.75
N ASN A 20 13.99 -56.80 20.48
CA ASN A 20 15.10 -56.19 19.74
C ASN A 20 15.43 -54.74 20.17
N GLY A 21 14.60 -54.13 21.02
CA GLY A 21 14.82 -52.79 21.57
C GLY A 21 14.44 -51.62 20.67
N VAL A 22 13.73 -51.85 19.55
CA VAL A 22 13.26 -50.81 18.64
C VAL A 22 11.81 -50.46 18.93
N TYR A 23 11.53 -49.16 18.99
CA TYR A 23 10.20 -48.62 19.23
C TYR A 23 9.86 -47.56 18.19
N ALA A 24 8.59 -47.49 17.79
CA ALA A 24 8.08 -46.41 16.96
C ALA A 24 6.77 -45.88 17.52
N TYR A 25 6.62 -44.56 17.60
CA TYR A 25 5.46 -43.88 18.18
C TYR A 25 4.97 -42.78 17.26
N ALA A 26 3.71 -42.38 17.43
CA ALA A 26 3.20 -41.12 16.91
C ALA A 26 2.56 -40.30 18.04
N PHE A 27 2.84 -39.00 18.06
CA PHE A 27 2.37 -38.05 19.07
C PHE A 27 1.69 -36.85 18.41
N ALA A 28 0.46 -36.51 18.79
CA ALA A 28 -0.29 -35.37 18.29
C ALA A 28 -0.54 -34.33 19.39
N PHE A 29 -0.23 -33.07 19.09
CA PHE A 29 -0.32 -31.94 20.01
C PHE A 29 -1.21 -30.85 19.44
N GLU A 30 -2.03 -30.24 20.28
CA GLU A 30 -2.71 -28.98 19.98
C GLU A 30 -2.09 -27.87 20.84
N GLY A 31 -1.60 -26.80 20.19
CA GLY A 31 -0.73 -25.83 20.85
C GLY A 31 0.52 -26.52 21.43
N SER A 32 0.76 -26.38 22.74
CA SER A 32 1.87 -27.03 23.42
C SER A 32 1.53 -28.39 24.04
N SER A 33 0.27 -28.81 24.06
CA SER A 33 -0.21 -29.94 24.89
C SER A 33 -0.55 -31.17 24.06
N LEU A 34 -0.24 -32.36 24.57
CA LEU A 34 -0.63 -33.63 23.96
C LEU A 34 -2.16 -33.79 24.00
N ILE A 35 -2.79 -34.11 22.87
CA ILE A 35 -4.25 -34.29 22.82
C ILE A 35 -4.67 -35.60 23.50
N PRO A 36 -5.92 -35.72 23.99
CA PRO A 36 -6.42 -36.98 24.55
C PRO A 36 -6.36 -38.12 23.52
N GLY A 37 -5.60 -39.18 23.83
CA GLY A 37 -5.36 -40.28 22.88
C GLY A 37 -4.37 -39.94 21.76
N GLY A 38 -3.69 -38.81 21.84
CA GLY A 38 -2.72 -38.31 20.88
C GLY A 38 -1.40 -39.08 20.84
N ALA A 39 -1.17 -40.05 21.72
CA ALA A 39 0.03 -40.89 21.71
C ALA A 39 -0.32 -42.35 21.38
N ILE A 40 0.26 -42.88 20.31
CA ILE A 40 0.10 -44.28 19.91
C ILE A 40 1.45 -44.96 19.68
N THR A 41 1.49 -46.27 19.87
CA THR A 41 2.65 -47.12 19.56
C THR A 41 2.43 -47.81 18.22
N LEU A 42 3.35 -47.62 17.29
CA LEU A 42 3.38 -48.26 15.96
C LEU A 42 4.22 -49.55 15.97
N VAL A 43 5.36 -49.51 16.68
CA VAL A 43 6.22 -50.68 16.95
C VAL A 43 6.58 -50.68 18.43
N ASP A 44 6.32 -51.80 19.09
CA ASP A 44 6.65 -52.04 20.49
C ASP A 44 7.74 -53.12 20.59
N ASN A 45 8.94 -52.71 20.96
CA ASN A 45 10.09 -53.59 21.19
C ASN A 45 10.31 -54.63 20.07
N GLY A 46 10.29 -54.17 18.82
CA GLY A 46 10.46 -55.00 17.63
C GLY A 46 9.22 -55.72 17.13
N VAL A 47 8.04 -55.39 17.65
CA VAL A 47 6.76 -55.99 17.25
C VAL A 47 5.82 -54.90 16.76
N ALA A 48 5.35 -55.03 15.52
CA ALA A 48 4.32 -54.16 14.97
C ALA A 48 3.03 -54.27 15.79
N THR A 49 2.42 -53.12 16.12
CA THR A 49 1.14 -53.11 16.83
C THR A 49 -0.02 -53.13 15.83
N ALA A 50 -1.24 -53.39 16.32
CA ALA A 50 -2.45 -53.30 15.50
C ALA A 50 -2.99 -51.86 15.37
N THR A 51 -2.47 -50.91 16.15
CA THR A 51 -2.95 -49.53 16.20
C THR A 51 -2.09 -48.67 15.27
N THR A 52 -2.69 -48.15 14.21
CA THR A 52 -1.97 -47.41 13.17
C THR A 52 -2.57 -46.03 12.89
N SER A 53 -3.39 -45.49 13.78
CA SER A 53 -4.07 -44.21 13.55
C SER A 53 -4.28 -43.40 14.82
N ILE A 54 -4.18 -42.07 14.68
CA ILE A 54 -4.58 -41.09 15.69
C ILE A 54 -5.84 -40.38 15.19
N ASP A 55 -6.87 -40.33 16.03
CA ASP A 55 -8.04 -39.48 15.81
C ASP A 55 -7.70 -38.06 16.26
N LEU A 56 -7.50 -37.14 15.32
CA LEU A 56 -7.17 -35.74 15.64
C LEU A 56 -8.35 -35.03 16.28
N THR A 57 -9.57 -35.33 15.84
CA THR A 57 -10.81 -34.91 16.48
C THR A 57 -11.48 -36.11 17.13
N THR A 58 -11.90 -35.99 18.38
CA THR A 58 -12.55 -37.06 19.15
C THR A 58 -13.94 -36.64 19.62
N ALA A 59 -14.76 -37.59 20.09
CA ALA A 59 -16.06 -37.26 20.69
C ALA A 59 -15.94 -36.43 21.99
N SER A 60 -14.79 -36.52 22.68
CA SER A 60 -14.48 -35.78 23.91
C SER A 60 -13.74 -34.46 23.68
N ASP A 61 -13.12 -34.31 22.52
CA ASP A 61 -12.43 -33.11 22.05
C ASP A 61 -12.76 -32.92 20.57
N ALA A 62 -13.90 -32.26 20.32
CA ALA A 62 -14.46 -32.11 19.00
C ALA A 62 -13.72 -31.05 18.15
N THR A 63 -12.69 -30.41 18.68
CA THR A 63 -12.11 -29.17 18.14
C THR A 63 -10.59 -29.22 18.15
N PHE A 64 -9.99 -30.03 17.28
CA PHE A 64 -8.58 -29.84 16.92
C PHE A 64 -8.50 -28.67 15.95
N SER A 65 -8.02 -27.53 16.41
CA SER A 65 -7.95 -26.31 15.62
C SER A 65 -6.67 -26.25 14.78
N SER A 66 -5.50 -26.43 15.40
CA SER A 66 -4.20 -26.46 14.75
C SER A 66 -3.15 -27.11 15.65
N GLY A 67 -2.27 -27.93 15.08
CA GLY A 67 -1.34 -28.72 15.89
C GLY A 67 -0.21 -29.41 15.14
N ARG A 68 0.68 -30.01 15.94
CA ARG A 68 1.91 -30.71 15.51
C ARG A 68 1.79 -32.20 15.75
N ILE A 69 2.18 -33.00 14.78
CA ILE A 69 2.15 -34.45 14.84
C ILE A 69 3.55 -35.00 14.55
N PHE A 70 4.15 -35.64 15.55
CA PHE A 70 5.47 -36.23 15.45
C PHE A 70 5.39 -37.74 15.23
N VAL A 71 6.24 -38.28 14.37
CA VAL A 71 6.52 -39.72 14.30
C VAL A 71 7.93 -39.95 14.82
N VAL A 72 8.09 -40.81 15.82
CA VAL A 72 9.37 -41.01 16.52
C VAL A 72 9.81 -42.46 16.39
N VAL A 73 11.06 -42.71 15.98
CA VAL A 73 11.68 -44.04 15.96
C VAL A 73 12.85 -44.07 16.92
N GLN A 74 12.77 -44.89 17.96
CA GLN A 74 13.77 -45.01 19.02
C GLN A 74 14.46 -46.38 19.01
N GLN A 75 15.75 -46.39 19.32
CA GLN A 75 16.50 -47.61 19.58
C GLN A 75 17.15 -47.62 20.97
N THR A 76 16.75 -48.58 21.78
CA THR A 76 17.26 -48.80 23.15
C THR A 76 18.21 -50.00 23.26
N GLY A 77 18.30 -50.84 22.21
CA GLY A 77 19.09 -52.07 22.20
C GLY A 77 18.35 -53.29 22.77
N ALA A 78 18.79 -54.50 22.42
CA ALA A 78 18.06 -55.74 22.71
C ALA A 78 17.78 -55.99 24.21
N GLY A 79 16.52 -55.87 24.63
CA GLY A 79 16.09 -55.97 26.03
C GLY A 79 15.98 -54.64 26.77
N GLY A 80 16.27 -53.52 26.11
CA GLY A 80 16.01 -52.16 26.59
C GLY A 80 14.52 -51.80 26.57
N THR A 81 14.15 -50.81 27.39
CA THR A 81 12.78 -50.29 27.52
C THR A 81 12.74 -48.81 27.14
N SER A 82 11.66 -48.41 26.47
CA SER A 82 11.39 -47.01 26.13
C SER A 82 10.55 -46.32 27.21
N ASP A 83 10.88 -45.07 27.54
CA ASP A 83 10.15 -44.19 28.46
C ASP A 83 9.41 -43.05 27.75
N LEU A 84 9.44 -42.99 26.41
CA LEU A 84 8.95 -41.85 25.64
C LEU A 84 7.46 -41.56 25.85
N LEU A 85 6.63 -42.59 26.04
CA LEU A 85 5.19 -42.41 26.32
C LEU A 85 4.90 -41.73 27.66
N THR A 86 5.82 -41.78 28.62
CA THR A 86 5.67 -41.13 29.93
C THR A 86 6.37 -39.78 30.00
N GLU A 87 7.45 -39.61 29.25
CA GLU A 87 8.27 -38.38 29.29
C GLU A 87 7.79 -37.32 28.29
N ILE A 88 7.25 -37.72 27.14
CA ILE A 88 6.73 -36.79 26.14
C ILE A 88 5.29 -36.41 26.51
N THR A 89 5.11 -35.16 26.96
CA THR A 89 3.82 -34.62 27.40
C THR A 89 3.47 -33.29 26.72
N GLN A 90 4.47 -32.60 26.17
CA GLN A 90 4.34 -31.34 25.45
C GLN A 90 5.28 -31.30 24.24
N VAL A 91 4.99 -30.39 23.29
CA VAL A 91 5.78 -30.24 22.06
C VAL A 91 7.28 -30.02 22.34
N GLY A 92 7.61 -29.26 23.39
CA GLY A 92 8.99 -28.93 23.74
C GLY A 92 9.83 -30.09 24.28
N ASP A 93 9.22 -31.26 24.53
CA ASP A 93 9.94 -32.45 24.99
C ASP A 93 10.64 -33.17 23.82
N ILE A 94 10.15 -33.00 22.58
CA ILE A 94 10.76 -33.60 21.38
C ILE A 94 11.75 -32.58 20.78
N THR A 95 13.03 -32.84 20.96
CA THR A 95 14.13 -32.00 20.41
C THR A 95 15.29 -32.89 19.96
N SER A 96 16.18 -32.40 19.10
CA SER A 96 17.45 -33.09 18.76
C SER A 96 18.33 -33.41 19.97
N VAL A 97 18.31 -32.57 21.01
CA VAL A 97 19.08 -32.82 22.23
C VAL A 97 18.55 -34.06 22.94
N ASP A 98 17.24 -34.17 23.05
CA ASP A 98 16.59 -35.33 23.64
C ASP A 98 16.73 -36.55 22.71
N ALA A 99 16.63 -36.36 21.39
CA ALA A 99 16.86 -37.37 20.36
C ALA A 99 18.24 -38.02 20.45
N GLN A 100 19.29 -37.22 20.71
CA GLN A 100 20.64 -37.72 20.99
C GLN A 100 20.71 -38.48 22.31
N THR A 101 20.15 -37.90 23.38
CA THR A 101 20.20 -38.46 24.73
C THR A 101 19.46 -39.81 24.82
N ARG A 102 18.35 -39.92 24.10
CA ARG A 102 17.44 -41.08 24.13
C ARG A 102 17.52 -41.95 22.89
N ASN A 103 18.46 -41.66 21.99
CA ASN A 103 18.75 -42.39 20.76
C ASN A 103 17.51 -42.65 19.90
N TYR A 104 16.78 -41.59 19.56
CA TYR A 104 15.67 -41.62 18.62
C TYR A 104 15.85 -40.62 17.48
N ARG A 105 15.03 -40.77 16.44
CA ARG A 105 14.81 -39.78 15.39
C ARG A 105 13.35 -39.40 15.33
N PHE A 106 13.03 -38.25 14.74
CA PHE A 106 11.65 -37.84 14.57
C PHE A 106 11.40 -37.16 13.23
N ASP A 107 10.13 -37.17 12.84
CA ASP A 107 9.55 -36.54 11.66
C ASP A 107 8.34 -35.70 12.09
N LEU A 108 8.12 -34.54 11.48
CA LEU A 108 7.02 -33.63 11.84
C LEU A 108 6.00 -33.44 10.71
N ILE A 109 4.74 -33.37 11.11
CA ILE A 109 3.60 -32.99 10.28
C ILE A 109 2.82 -31.90 11.02
N GLU A 110 2.42 -30.84 10.31
CA GLU A 110 1.52 -29.81 10.84
C GLU A 110 0.15 -29.90 10.16
N ALA A 111 -0.91 -29.62 10.91
CA ALA A 111 -2.29 -29.66 10.42
C ALA A 111 -3.16 -28.62 11.11
N THR A 112 -4.07 -28.01 10.35
CA THR A 112 -5.09 -27.06 10.84
C THR A 112 -6.47 -27.54 10.40
N LEU A 113 -7.39 -27.74 11.36
CA LEU A 113 -8.75 -28.25 11.14
C LEU A 113 -9.78 -27.33 11.82
N SER A 114 -9.77 -26.05 11.47
CA SER A 114 -10.63 -25.01 12.07
C SER A 114 -12.07 -24.98 11.54
N GLY A 115 -12.43 -25.85 10.58
CA GLY A 115 -13.74 -25.85 9.93
C GLY A 115 -13.84 -24.82 8.79
N SER A 116 -12.71 -24.48 8.16
CA SER A 116 -12.59 -23.39 7.19
C SER A 116 -11.94 -23.86 5.88
N ALA A 117 -12.23 -23.16 4.78
CA ALA A 117 -11.56 -23.34 3.50
C ALA A 117 -10.04 -23.05 3.53
N SER A 118 -9.56 -22.37 4.59
CA SER A 118 -8.14 -22.09 4.84
C SER A 118 -7.39 -23.23 5.53
N ASP A 119 -8.09 -24.32 5.89
CA ASP A 119 -7.50 -25.45 6.60
C ASP A 119 -6.53 -26.22 5.70
N VAL A 120 -5.31 -26.46 6.20
CA VAL A 120 -4.20 -27.08 5.47
C VAL A 120 -3.38 -28.02 6.35
N ALA A 121 -2.65 -28.94 5.73
CA ALA A 121 -1.58 -29.73 6.33
C ALA A 121 -0.30 -29.63 5.50
N ASP A 122 0.84 -29.92 6.12
CA ASP A 122 2.13 -30.04 5.47
C ASP A 122 3.04 -31.03 6.22
N ILE A 123 4.03 -31.58 5.52
CA ILE A 123 5.16 -32.30 6.14
C ILE A 123 6.14 -31.21 6.52
N SER A 124 6.48 -31.07 7.80
CA SER A 124 7.11 -29.86 8.33
C SER A 124 8.50 -30.12 8.94
N ASP A 125 9.20 -29.02 9.22
CA ASP A 125 10.45 -28.92 9.98
C ASP A 125 11.59 -29.83 9.51
N ILE A 126 12.31 -29.37 8.49
CA ILE A 126 13.59 -29.96 8.05
C ILE A 126 14.72 -29.58 9.02
N GLY A 127 14.49 -28.93 10.16
CA GLY A 127 15.54 -28.71 11.17
C GLY A 127 16.25 -30.01 11.58
N GLU A 128 15.54 -31.13 11.47
CA GLU A 128 15.98 -32.52 11.60
C GLU A 128 15.28 -33.36 10.52
N PHE A 129 16.03 -34.16 9.76
CA PHE A 129 15.47 -35.05 8.74
C PHE A 129 15.60 -36.51 9.18
N GLY A 130 14.46 -37.11 9.53
CA GLY A 130 14.40 -38.49 10.02
C GLY A 130 14.13 -39.52 8.92
N SER A 131 13.14 -39.32 8.06
CA SER A 131 12.75 -40.25 7.00
C SER A 131 12.08 -39.58 5.81
N THR A 132 12.17 -40.21 4.64
CA THR A 132 11.29 -39.84 3.52
C THR A 132 9.88 -40.33 3.82
N MET A 133 8.88 -39.51 3.49
CA MET A 133 7.47 -39.85 3.71
C MET A 133 6.55 -39.37 2.58
N THR A 134 5.33 -39.87 2.60
CA THR A 134 4.21 -39.41 1.78
C THR A 134 3.05 -39.04 2.69
N MET A 135 2.43 -37.90 2.41
CA MET A 135 1.12 -37.52 2.88
C MET A 135 0.11 -37.56 1.72
N GLU A 136 -1.00 -38.26 1.91
CA GLU A 136 -2.14 -38.28 1.00
C GLU A 136 -3.40 -37.77 1.73
N ILE A 137 -4.05 -36.78 1.12
CA ILE A 137 -5.33 -36.25 1.55
C ILE A 137 -6.42 -36.80 0.64
N VAL A 138 -7.43 -37.45 1.24
CA VAL A 138 -8.53 -38.08 0.49
C VAL A 138 -9.77 -37.19 0.53
N TYR A 139 -10.23 -36.78 -0.65
CA TYR A 139 -11.45 -35.99 -0.84
C TYR A 139 -12.59 -36.85 -1.41
N GLY A 140 -13.82 -36.33 -1.38
CA GLY A 140 -14.99 -36.98 -1.98
C GLY A 140 -14.83 -37.29 -3.47
N SER A 141 -14.04 -36.51 -4.21
CA SER A 141 -13.77 -36.71 -5.63
C SER A 141 -12.28 -36.79 -6.02
N GLY A 142 -11.45 -37.51 -5.24
CA GLY A 142 -10.05 -37.78 -5.59
C GLY A 142 -9.11 -37.71 -4.38
N SER A 143 -7.81 -37.53 -4.63
CA SER A 143 -6.82 -37.28 -3.59
C SER A 143 -5.76 -36.26 -4.04
N ALA A 144 -5.09 -35.65 -3.06
CA ALA A 144 -3.89 -34.83 -3.28
C ALA A 144 -2.74 -35.37 -2.42
N THR A 145 -1.51 -35.29 -2.93
CA THR A 145 -0.32 -35.86 -2.28
C THR A 145 0.79 -34.83 -2.07
N ARG A 146 1.57 -35.01 -1.00
CA ARG A 146 2.81 -34.31 -0.68
C ARG A 146 3.84 -35.33 -0.20
N GLY A 147 5.13 -35.11 -0.47
CA GLY A 147 6.15 -36.06 -0.04
C GLY A 147 7.50 -35.84 -0.70
N TYR A 148 8.28 -36.91 -0.75
CA TYR A 148 9.62 -36.96 -1.33
C TYR A 148 9.64 -37.77 -2.62
N ASN A 149 10.54 -37.43 -3.55
CA ASN A 149 10.77 -38.12 -4.82
C ASN A 149 12.18 -38.73 -4.92
N ALA A 150 12.93 -38.73 -3.82
CA ALA A 150 14.23 -39.36 -3.69
C ALA A 150 14.25 -40.28 -2.46
N SER A 151 15.25 -41.17 -2.37
CA SER A 151 15.47 -41.94 -1.15
C SER A 151 16.14 -41.09 -0.07
N GLY A 152 15.95 -41.46 1.20
CA GLY A 152 16.63 -40.78 2.31
C GLY A 152 18.14 -40.82 2.16
N SER A 153 18.69 -41.96 1.75
CA SER A 153 20.13 -42.13 1.48
C SER A 153 20.66 -41.20 0.38
N THR A 154 19.84 -40.82 -0.61
CA THR A 154 20.22 -39.85 -1.64
C THR A 154 20.38 -38.46 -1.04
N ILE A 155 19.38 -38.03 -0.26
CA ILE A 155 19.36 -36.73 0.40
C ILE A 155 20.52 -36.62 1.40
N GLU A 156 20.74 -37.65 2.22
CA GLU A 156 21.86 -37.73 3.16
C GLU A 156 23.22 -37.58 2.48
N ASN A 157 23.48 -38.35 1.43
CA ASN A 157 24.76 -38.31 0.71
C ASN A 157 25.03 -36.92 0.11
N ASN A 158 24.01 -36.26 -0.43
CA ASN A 158 24.13 -34.92 -1.00
C ASN A 158 24.44 -33.87 0.07
N VAL A 159 23.70 -33.88 1.18
CA VAL A 159 23.93 -32.95 2.31
C VAL A 159 25.31 -33.14 2.95
N ILE A 160 25.75 -34.39 3.12
CA ILE A 160 27.11 -34.71 3.60
C ILE A 160 28.16 -34.12 2.66
N GLY A 161 27.92 -34.13 1.34
CA GLY A 161 28.82 -33.56 0.34
C GLY A 161 29.05 -32.05 0.46
N PHE A 162 28.08 -31.31 1.01
CA PHE A 162 28.17 -29.86 1.23
C PHE A 162 28.76 -29.47 2.59
N SER A 163 28.72 -30.41 3.54
CA SER A 163 29.12 -30.20 4.93
C SER A 163 30.61 -30.48 5.16
N PRO A 164 31.25 -29.88 6.18
CA PRO A 164 32.58 -30.30 6.63
C PRO A 164 32.59 -31.78 7.05
N ALA A 165 33.68 -32.49 6.78
CA ALA A 165 33.79 -33.92 7.08
C ALA A 165 33.53 -34.23 8.56
N GLY A 166 32.62 -35.18 8.82
CA GLY A 166 32.27 -35.66 10.17
C GLY A 166 31.24 -34.79 10.93
N SER A 167 30.75 -33.72 10.33
CA SER A 167 29.83 -32.78 10.99
C SER A 167 28.35 -33.19 11.00
N GLN A 168 27.97 -34.14 10.13
CA GLN A 168 26.61 -34.64 9.93
C GLN A 168 26.40 -36.09 10.42
N ASN A 169 27.39 -36.69 11.09
CA ASN A 169 27.35 -38.12 11.42
C ASN A 169 26.62 -38.40 12.74
N GLN A 170 25.30 -38.54 12.69
CA GLN A 170 24.48 -39.00 13.81
C GLN A 170 23.95 -40.39 13.46
N SER A 171 24.71 -41.45 13.69
CA SER A 171 24.18 -42.81 13.53
C SER A 171 23.41 -43.21 14.78
N PHE A 172 22.48 -44.18 14.67
CA PHE A 172 21.94 -44.81 15.87
C PHE A 172 23.09 -45.46 16.66
N GLU A 173 23.21 -45.13 17.94
CA GLU A 173 24.32 -45.60 18.76
C GLU A 173 24.19 -47.09 19.05
N THR A 174 25.31 -47.82 18.91
CA THR A 174 25.39 -49.29 19.11
C THR A 174 25.72 -49.70 20.55
N THR A 175 26.00 -48.71 21.41
CA THR A 175 26.29 -48.84 22.84
C THR A 175 25.72 -47.63 23.58
N SER A 176 25.44 -47.75 24.90
CA SER A 176 25.01 -46.62 25.73
C SER A 176 25.89 -45.38 25.47
N PRO A 177 25.32 -44.18 25.20
CA PRO A 177 26.10 -42.99 24.90
C PRO A 177 27.03 -42.67 26.08
N SER A 178 28.31 -43.04 25.96
CA SER A 178 29.20 -43.15 27.12
C SER A 178 29.91 -41.86 27.52
N THR A 179 29.71 -40.74 26.82
CA THR A 179 30.64 -39.61 27.02
C THR A 179 30.07 -38.21 26.99
N VAL A 180 28.79 -37.97 26.71
CA VAL A 180 28.39 -36.60 26.37
C VAL A 180 26.91 -36.27 26.65
N GLY A 181 26.59 -36.11 27.93
CA GLY A 181 25.26 -35.71 28.44
C GLY A 181 25.09 -36.11 29.91
N PRO A 182 24.07 -35.59 30.64
CA PRO A 182 23.69 -36.18 31.91
C PRO A 182 23.44 -37.68 31.72
N ALA A 183 23.88 -38.51 32.67
CA ALA A 183 23.62 -39.94 32.60
C ALA A 183 22.12 -40.18 32.35
N PRO A 184 21.73 -41.13 31.47
CA PRO A 184 20.33 -41.44 31.26
C PRO A 184 19.66 -41.67 32.63
N PRO A 185 18.38 -41.27 32.81
CA PRO A 185 17.65 -41.50 34.06
C PRO A 185 17.84 -42.95 34.52
N SER A 186 18.10 -43.14 35.82
CA SER A 186 18.46 -44.45 36.38
C SER A 186 17.43 -45.51 36.00
N GLY A 187 17.78 -46.42 35.08
CA GLY A 187 16.88 -47.47 34.59
C GLY A 187 17.06 -47.89 33.14
N ILE A 188 17.74 -47.09 32.30
CA ILE A 188 17.97 -47.41 30.88
C ILE A 188 19.36 -48.04 30.70
N ASP A 189 19.42 -49.37 30.60
CA ASP A 189 20.60 -50.12 30.16
C ASP A 189 20.54 -50.28 28.62
N TYR A 190 21.60 -49.90 27.90
CA TYR A 190 21.71 -50.12 26.45
C TYR A 190 22.61 -51.33 26.18
N PRO A 191 22.06 -52.53 25.96
CA PRO A 191 22.84 -53.72 25.67
C PRO A 191 23.42 -53.71 24.25
N ALA A 192 24.56 -54.39 24.08
CA ALA A 192 25.22 -54.53 22.78
C ALA A 192 24.40 -55.42 21.83
N ASN A 193 24.29 -55.00 20.56
CA ASN A 193 23.47 -55.51 19.44
C ASN A 193 22.20 -54.69 19.20
N THR A 194 22.35 -53.68 18.35
CA THR A 194 21.27 -52.83 17.86
C THR A 194 20.94 -53.19 16.39
N PRO A 195 19.67 -53.43 16.04
CA PRO A 195 19.27 -53.75 14.67
C PRO A 195 19.33 -52.57 13.68
N LEU A 196 19.22 -51.32 14.14
CA LEU A 196 19.39 -50.12 13.30
C LEU A 196 20.83 -49.60 13.42
N ASN A 197 21.52 -49.45 12.28
CA ASN A 197 22.90 -48.94 12.19
C ASN A 197 23.06 -47.83 11.14
N GLU A 198 21.93 -47.26 10.72
CA GLU A 198 21.85 -46.17 9.75
C GLU A 198 21.97 -44.81 10.44
N LEU A 199 21.97 -43.73 9.65
CA LEU A 199 21.85 -42.38 10.17
C LEU A 199 20.52 -42.26 10.94
N ARG A 200 20.64 -41.83 12.20
CA ARG A 200 19.53 -41.53 13.11
C ARG A 200 18.83 -40.29 12.63
N ASP A 201 19.56 -39.20 12.44
CA ASP A 201 19.00 -37.92 12.02
C ASP A 201 20.07 -37.10 11.28
N LEU A 202 19.65 -36.30 10.30
CA LEU A 202 20.50 -35.35 9.62
C LEU A 202 20.27 -33.96 10.24
N VAL A 203 21.29 -33.44 10.94
CA VAL A 203 21.20 -32.12 11.59
C VAL A 203 21.33 -31.02 10.54
N MET A 204 20.20 -30.43 10.21
CA MET A 204 20.11 -29.38 9.21
C MET A 204 20.28 -27.99 9.85
N PRO A 205 20.55 -26.93 9.06
CA PRO A 205 20.75 -25.59 9.57
C PRO A 205 19.59 -25.07 10.43
N GLY A 206 18.36 -25.58 10.31
CA GLY A 206 17.15 -25.08 10.99
C GLY A 206 17.12 -25.16 12.51
N ASN A 207 18.06 -25.87 13.14
CA ASN A 207 18.12 -26.02 14.59
C ASN A 207 19.05 -25.01 15.26
N ASN A 208 18.47 -24.19 16.14
CA ASN A 208 19.16 -23.21 16.96
C ASN A 208 20.02 -23.91 18.03
N PHE A 209 21.22 -24.35 17.68
CA PHE A 209 22.19 -24.88 18.64
C PHE A 209 23.24 -23.86 19.03
N PRO A 210 23.24 -23.37 20.28
CA PRO A 210 24.45 -22.86 20.88
C PRO A 210 25.42 -24.02 21.10
N LEU A 211 26.39 -24.16 20.18
CA LEU A 211 27.50 -25.12 20.26
C LEU A 211 28.24 -25.10 21.61
N SER A 212 28.15 -23.99 22.35
CA SER A 212 28.79 -23.81 23.65
C SER A 212 28.14 -24.60 24.79
N SER A 213 26.97 -25.20 24.58
CA SER A 213 26.20 -25.88 25.63
C SER A 213 26.10 -27.40 25.44
N GLN A 214 26.47 -27.93 24.27
CA GLN A 214 26.38 -29.35 23.95
C GLN A 214 27.76 -29.99 24.03
N PRO A 215 27.99 -30.92 24.98
CA PRO A 215 29.28 -31.58 25.04
C PRO A 215 29.37 -32.52 23.80
N GLY A 216 30.51 -32.53 23.09
CA GLY A 216 30.76 -33.41 21.93
C GLY A 216 30.85 -32.71 20.57
N TYR A 217 30.35 -31.48 20.47
CA TYR A 217 30.42 -30.66 19.25
C TYR A 217 31.56 -29.65 19.34
N THR A 218 32.59 -29.77 18.49
CA THR A 218 33.71 -28.81 18.45
C THR A 218 33.63 -27.80 17.29
N THR A 219 32.71 -27.98 16.34
CA THR A 219 32.54 -27.11 15.16
C THR A 219 31.08 -27.06 14.72
N ASN A 220 30.58 -25.86 14.37
CA ASN A 220 29.28 -25.72 13.68
C ASN A 220 29.34 -26.53 12.38
N PRO A 221 28.43 -27.50 12.12
CA PRO A 221 28.38 -28.17 10.82
C PRO A 221 28.16 -27.18 9.67
N ILE A 222 27.57 -26.01 9.94
CA ILE A 222 27.12 -25.06 8.92
C ILE A 222 27.38 -23.63 9.43
N PRO A 223 28.63 -23.14 9.33
CA PRO A 223 28.96 -21.85 9.91
C PRO A 223 28.35 -20.70 9.08
N ALA A 224 27.65 -19.79 9.74
CA ALA A 224 27.13 -18.56 9.12
C ALA A 224 28.18 -17.80 8.30
N SER A 225 29.46 -17.94 8.64
CA SER A 225 30.60 -17.39 7.89
C SER A 225 30.67 -17.82 6.41
N ASP A 226 29.97 -18.88 6.01
CA ASP A 226 29.86 -19.28 4.61
C ASP A 226 29.23 -18.18 3.73
N TRP A 227 28.41 -17.30 4.32
CA TRP A 227 27.77 -16.17 3.65
C TRP A 227 28.61 -14.89 3.64
N THR A 228 29.73 -14.85 4.36
CA THR A 228 30.49 -13.61 4.58
C THR A 228 30.93 -12.95 3.27
N ALA A 229 31.45 -13.70 2.29
CA ALA A 229 31.90 -13.05 1.04
C ALA A 229 30.71 -12.49 0.23
N TYR A 230 29.58 -13.21 0.19
CA TYR A 230 28.41 -12.77 -0.56
C TYR A 230 27.73 -11.57 0.09
N ALA A 231 27.54 -11.58 1.41
CA ALA A 231 26.98 -10.43 2.13
C ALA A 231 27.85 -9.18 2.00
N ASN A 232 29.19 -9.33 2.00
CA ASN A 232 30.12 -8.22 1.74
C ASN A 232 30.09 -7.73 0.29
N ALA A 233 30.00 -8.65 -0.69
CA ALA A 233 29.84 -8.29 -2.09
C ALA A 233 28.53 -7.53 -2.32
N PHE A 234 27.44 -8.00 -1.70
CA PHE A 234 26.13 -7.36 -1.73
C PHE A 234 26.16 -5.96 -1.11
N ALA A 235 26.81 -5.78 0.06
CA ALA A 235 26.99 -4.47 0.69
C ALA A 235 27.67 -3.45 -0.24
N SER A 236 28.63 -3.89 -1.06
CA SER A 236 29.32 -3.03 -2.04
C SER A 236 28.50 -2.79 -3.31
N TRP A 237 27.67 -3.76 -3.69
CA TRP A 237 26.88 -3.73 -4.92
C TRP A 237 25.62 -2.88 -4.78
N VAL A 238 24.91 -2.99 -3.65
CA VAL A 238 23.64 -2.30 -3.41
C VAL A 238 23.79 -0.78 -3.31
N THR A 239 25.00 -0.27 -3.07
CA THR A 239 25.26 1.18 -3.09
C THR A 239 25.18 1.80 -4.49
N ASN A 240 25.29 0.98 -5.55
CA ASN A 240 25.30 1.43 -6.95
C ASN A 240 24.25 0.73 -7.82
N SER A 241 23.36 -0.05 -7.22
CA SER A 241 22.38 -0.88 -7.91
C SER A 241 21.00 -0.66 -7.30
N THR A 242 19.96 -0.80 -8.10
CA THR A 242 18.57 -0.72 -7.65
C THR A 242 18.08 -2.12 -7.26
N LEU A 243 17.47 -2.22 -6.09
CA LEU A 243 16.85 -3.45 -5.59
C LEU A 243 15.57 -3.07 -4.87
N GLU A 244 14.51 -3.84 -5.13
CA GLU A 244 13.18 -3.56 -4.62
C GLU A 244 12.47 -4.83 -4.12
N ILE A 245 11.98 -4.73 -2.88
CA ILE A 245 11.29 -5.78 -2.14
C ILE A 245 9.82 -5.39 -2.05
N VAL A 246 8.99 -6.13 -2.77
CA VAL A 246 7.55 -5.95 -2.86
C VAL A 246 6.87 -7.23 -2.39
N THR A 247 6.11 -7.11 -1.31
CA THR A 247 5.43 -8.25 -0.70
C THR A 247 4.13 -7.83 -0.04
N THR A 248 3.28 -8.80 0.21
CA THR A 248 1.98 -8.60 0.85
C THR A 248 1.99 -9.25 2.23
N PHE A 249 1.33 -8.60 3.18
CA PHE A 249 1.10 -9.12 4.51
C PHE A 249 -0.41 -9.18 4.73
N ASN A 250 -0.94 -10.37 5.04
CA ASN A 250 -2.39 -10.60 5.09
C ASN A 250 -3.04 -10.20 6.43
N GLY A 251 -2.26 -9.72 7.40
CA GLY A 251 -2.71 -9.45 8.76
C GLY A 251 -2.40 -10.62 9.73
N SER A 252 -2.28 -10.31 11.01
CA SER A 252 -2.05 -11.26 12.11
C SER A 252 -2.63 -10.75 13.43
N SER A 253 -2.60 -11.53 14.50
CA SER A 253 -2.96 -11.02 15.83
C SER A 253 -2.04 -9.90 16.33
N LEU A 254 -0.78 -9.83 15.84
CA LEU A 254 0.18 -8.78 16.19
C LEU A 254 -0.04 -7.51 15.36
N GLN A 255 -0.49 -7.67 14.12
CA GLN A 255 -0.87 -6.58 13.22
C GLN A 255 -2.11 -7.02 12.42
N PRO A 256 -3.34 -6.80 12.92
CA PRO A 256 -4.54 -7.31 12.27
C PRO A 256 -4.78 -6.77 10.86
N GLN A 257 -4.20 -5.61 10.55
CA GLN A 257 -4.33 -5.02 9.23
C GLN A 257 -3.36 -5.64 8.22
N ALA A 258 -3.93 -6.02 7.06
CA ALA A 258 -3.15 -6.37 5.89
C ALA A 258 -2.39 -5.15 5.32
N ALA A 259 -1.30 -5.40 4.59
CA ALA A 259 -0.42 -4.37 4.05
C ALA A 259 0.22 -4.81 2.72
N LEU A 260 0.38 -3.87 1.78
CA LEU A 260 1.40 -3.95 0.73
C LEU A 260 2.68 -3.29 1.27
N CYS A 261 3.78 -4.01 1.19
CA CYS A 261 5.11 -3.56 1.60
C CYS A 261 5.97 -3.39 0.35
N ASP A 262 6.51 -2.20 0.15
CA ASP A 262 7.41 -1.87 -0.96
C ASP A 262 8.63 -1.11 -0.42
N TYR A 263 9.81 -1.68 -0.65
CA TYR A 263 11.04 -1.35 0.06
C TYR A 263 12.25 -1.38 -0.86
N THR A 264 13.08 -0.35 -0.76
CA THR A 264 14.45 -0.34 -1.31
C THR A 264 15.45 -0.69 -0.21
N VAL A 265 16.67 -1.05 -0.63
CA VAL A 265 17.75 -1.38 0.31
C VAL A 265 18.89 -0.38 0.18
N GLN A 266 19.36 0.12 1.31
CA GLN A 266 20.51 1.01 1.41
C GLN A 266 21.55 0.38 2.35
N TYR A 267 22.83 0.55 2.03
CA TYR A 267 23.92 0.13 2.91
C TYR A 267 24.58 1.34 3.57
N ASP A 268 24.59 1.36 4.90
CA ASP A 268 25.28 2.36 5.71
C ASP A 268 26.63 1.81 6.20
N ALA A 269 27.70 2.25 5.54
CA ALA A 269 29.07 1.85 5.89
C ALA A 269 29.54 2.37 7.25
N SER A 270 28.90 3.41 7.82
CA SER A 270 29.28 3.98 9.12
C SER A 270 28.82 3.12 10.29
N THR A 271 27.67 2.45 10.14
CA THR A 271 27.09 1.53 11.12
C THR A 271 27.23 0.06 10.71
N THR A 272 27.79 -0.21 9.53
CA THR A 272 27.91 -1.55 8.94
C THR A 272 26.56 -2.28 8.90
N SER A 273 25.54 -1.60 8.40
CA SER A 273 24.16 -2.09 8.42
C SER A 273 23.41 -1.83 7.12
N PHE A 274 22.44 -2.68 6.84
CA PHE A 274 21.44 -2.48 5.79
C PHE A 274 20.22 -1.78 6.37
N TRP A 275 19.72 -0.81 5.63
CA TRP A 275 18.44 -0.18 5.86
C TRP A 275 17.48 -0.62 4.77
N LEU A 276 16.38 -1.29 5.17
CA LEU A 276 15.24 -1.47 4.29
C LEU A 276 14.36 -0.23 4.46
N VAL A 277 14.25 0.53 3.38
CA VAL A 277 13.62 1.86 3.34
C VAL A 277 12.33 1.76 2.55
N PRO A 278 11.17 2.12 3.13
CA PRO A 278 9.91 2.12 2.39
C PRO A 278 9.99 3.12 1.24
N THR A 279 9.50 2.72 0.06
CA THR A 279 9.49 3.57 -1.13
C THR A 279 8.36 4.60 -1.02
N THR A 280 8.66 5.76 -0.44
CA THR A 280 7.72 6.89 -0.42
C THR A 280 7.88 7.72 -1.69
N SER A 281 7.70 7.12 -2.88
CA SER A 281 7.54 7.95 -4.07
C SER A 281 6.16 8.61 -3.97
N THR A 282 6.09 9.92 -4.21
CA THR A 282 4.87 10.74 -4.09
C THR A 282 3.70 10.27 -4.98
N ALA A 283 3.96 9.27 -5.84
CA ALA A 283 2.96 8.61 -6.66
C ALA A 283 2.29 7.41 -5.96
N ILE A 284 2.83 6.82 -4.88
CA ILE A 284 2.31 5.54 -4.34
C ILE A 284 2.00 5.67 -2.85
N GLN A 285 0.96 6.42 -2.50
CA GLN A 285 0.38 6.38 -1.15
C GLN A 285 -0.40 5.07 -0.85
N ALA A 286 -0.29 4.06 -1.72
CA ALA A 286 -0.86 2.72 -1.54
C ALA A 286 0.04 1.74 -0.78
N VAL A 287 1.30 2.09 -0.49
CA VAL A 287 2.17 1.25 0.36
C VAL A 287 1.79 1.45 1.82
N ALA A 288 1.30 0.40 2.48
CA ALA A 288 0.72 0.49 3.81
C ALA A 288 1.76 0.53 4.95
N SER A 289 3.03 0.18 4.65
CA SER A 289 4.14 0.13 5.61
C SER A 289 5.11 1.29 5.41
N THR A 290 5.26 2.13 6.45
CA THR A 290 6.14 3.32 6.47
C THR A 290 7.34 3.15 7.39
N ASP A 291 7.50 1.97 7.99
CA ASP A 291 8.54 1.73 8.98
C ASP A 291 9.86 1.36 8.30
N TYR A 292 10.97 1.79 8.88
CA TYR A 292 12.33 1.54 8.42
C TYR A 292 12.91 0.35 9.17
N ILE A 293 13.60 -0.55 8.49
CA ILE A 293 14.14 -1.77 9.11
C ILE A 293 15.66 -1.70 9.07
N ASN A 294 16.31 -1.86 10.22
CA ASN A 294 17.77 -1.90 10.31
C ASN A 294 18.25 -3.32 10.55
N ILE A 295 19.19 -3.77 9.72
CA ILE A 295 19.79 -5.10 9.78
C ILE A 295 21.31 -4.94 9.73
N PRO A 296 22.02 -5.07 10.88
CA PRO A 296 23.47 -5.13 10.89
C PRO A 296 24.00 -6.25 9.98
N LEU A 297 25.13 -6.02 9.29
CA LEU A 297 25.71 -6.99 8.36
C LEU A 297 25.94 -8.36 9.01
N GLN A 298 26.45 -8.38 10.24
CA GLN A 298 26.66 -9.63 10.96
C GLN A 298 25.32 -10.30 11.32
N SER A 299 24.32 -9.52 11.71
CA SER A 299 22.97 -10.05 11.96
C SER A 299 22.37 -10.69 10.71
N LEU A 300 22.54 -10.09 9.52
CA LEU A 300 22.14 -10.74 8.27
C LEU A 300 22.87 -12.07 8.08
N ILE A 301 24.21 -12.08 8.16
CA ILE A 301 25.03 -13.29 8.00
C ILE A 301 24.57 -14.40 8.94
N ASP A 302 24.33 -14.07 10.21
CA ASP A 302 23.90 -15.01 11.23
C ASP A 302 22.47 -15.52 10.99
N ASN A 303 21.65 -14.79 10.22
CA ASN A 303 20.22 -15.08 10.03
C ASN A 303 19.83 -15.67 8.66
N ILE A 304 20.78 -15.85 7.71
CA ILE A 304 20.44 -16.43 6.39
C ILE A 304 20.03 -17.90 6.52
N TYR A 305 20.81 -18.70 7.26
CA TYR A 305 20.46 -20.10 7.54
C TYR A 305 19.36 -20.22 8.61
N LEU A 306 19.31 -19.28 9.55
CA LEU A 306 18.53 -19.36 10.79
C LEU A 306 17.95 -18.01 11.21
N GLN A 307 16.65 -17.81 11.06
CA GLN A 307 16.00 -16.53 11.37
C GLN A 307 15.72 -16.30 12.88
N GLY A 308 16.54 -16.88 13.76
CA GLY A 308 16.35 -16.89 15.22
C GLY A 308 16.89 -15.65 15.95
N GLY A 309 17.47 -14.68 15.22
CA GLY A 309 17.98 -13.42 15.76
C GLY A 309 16.88 -12.41 16.08
N THR A 310 17.27 -11.14 16.20
CA THR A 310 16.34 -10.04 16.49
C THR A 310 16.19 -9.11 15.29
N LEU A 311 15.01 -8.53 15.10
CA LEU A 311 14.77 -7.49 14.09
C LEU A 311 14.54 -6.13 14.77
N THR A 312 15.23 -5.08 14.29
CA THR A 312 14.99 -3.70 14.77
C THR A 312 14.21 -2.91 13.72
N VAL A 313 13.08 -2.34 14.14
CA VAL A 313 12.15 -1.58 13.28
C VAL A 313 11.98 -0.17 13.85
N TYR A 314 12.12 0.85 13.00
CA TYR A 314 12.02 2.27 13.33
C TYR A 314 10.77 2.87 12.70
N SER A 315 9.96 3.56 13.48
CA SER A 315 8.68 4.07 12.98
C SER A 315 8.85 5.35 12.15
N GLY A 316 8.38 5.33 10.91
CA GLY A 316 8.26 6.49 10.01
C GLY A 316 9.56 7.13 9.50
N SER A 317 10.70 6.91 10.15
CA SER A 317 12.01 7.41 9.70
C SER A 317 13.17 6.60 10.30
N MET A 318 14.38 6.72 9.73
CA MET A 318 15.61 6.12 10.29
C MET A 318 15.96 6.61 11.70
N THR A 319 15.38 7.74 12.14
CA THR A 319 15.60 8.33 13.47
C THR A 319 14.37 8.25 14.38
N GLY A 320 13.31 7.57 13.92
CA GLY A 320 12.07 7.40 14.67
C GLY A 320 12.22 6.48 15.89
N PRO A 321 11.16 6.34 16.70
CA PRO A 321 11.13 5.37 17.80
C PRO A 321 11.38 3.95 17.28
N SER A 322 12.23 3.18 17.96
CA SER A 322 12.55 1.80 17.56
C SER A 322 11.87 0.74 18.43
N THR A 323 11.53 -0.39 17.79
CA THR A 323 11.05 -1.61 18.42
C THR A 323 11.99 -2.75 18.03
N VAL A 324 12.40 -3.56 19.02
CA VAL A 324 13.22 -4.76 18.80
C VAL A 324 12.36 -6.00 19.02
N TYR A 325 12.25 -6.82 18.00
CA TYR A 325 11.55 -8.10 18.06
C TYR A 325 12.52 -9.23 18.40
N ASN A 326 12.07 -10.20 19.21
CA ASN A 326 12.85 -11.38 19.60
C ASN A 326 12.90 -12.48 18.53
N THR A 327 12.56 -12.14 17.30
CA THR A 327 12.64 -12.98 16.10
C THR A 327 13.05 -12.08 14.94
N PHE A 328 13.78 -12.63 13.96
CA PHE A 328 14.22 -11.89 12.78
C PHE A 328 13.07 -11.66 11.79
N THR A 329 12.05 -12.51 11.84
CA THR A 329 10.85 -12.43 10.98
C THR A 329 9.57 -12.43 11.84
N PRO A 330 9.31 -11.35 12.60
CA PRO A 330 8.07 -11.23 13.37
C PRO A 330 6.84 -11.34 12.47
N ASN A 331 5.74 -11.88 12.99
CA ASN A 331 4.49 -12.03 12.23
C ASN A 331 3.75 -10.69 12.06
N ASN A 332 4.38 -9.76 11.34
CA ASN A 332 3.90 -8.42 10.99
C ASN A 332 4.49 -7.99 9.62
N ALA A 333 4.13 -6.79 9.14
CA ALA A 333 4.61 -6.28 7.85
C ALA A 333 6.14 -6.19 7.76
N ALA A 334 6.82 -5.74 8.82
CA ALA A 334 8.27 -5.63 8.83
C ALA A 334 8.97 -7.00 8.75
N GLY A 335 8.43 -8.00 9.45
CA GLY A 335 8.96 -9.36 9.35
C GLY A 335 8.65 -10.03 8.02
N ALA A 336 7.56 -9.69 7.34
CA ALA A 336 7.33 -10.12 5.96
C ALA A 336 8.42 -9.57 5.01
N VAL A 337 8.79 -8.28 5.13
CA VAL A 337 9.88 -7.69 4.35
C VAL A 337 11.23 -8.34 4.69
N ALA A 338 11.54 -8.53 5.97
CA ALA A 338 12.76 -9.20 6.40
C ALA A 338 12.85 -10.66 5.89
N LYS A 339 11.72 -11.36 5.84
CA LYS A 339 11.60 -12.73 5.29
C LYS A 339 11.99 -12.74 3.82
N TYR A 340 11.48 -11.80 3.01
CA TYR A 340 11.88 -11.66 1.60
C TYR A 340 13.34 -11.25 1.46
N PHE A 341 13.83 -10.33 2.29
CA PHE A 341 15.23 -9.91 2.24
C PHE A 341 16.21 -11.08 2.40
N VAL A 342 15.96 -11.97 3.39
CA VAL A 342 16.75 -13.18 3.60
C VAL A 342 16.54 -14.21 2.50
N ALA A 343 15.31 -14.41 2.04
CA ALA A 343 15.00 -15.37 0.98
C ALA A 343 15.75 -15.08 -0.34
N GLY A 344 16.03 -13.81 -0.64
CA GLY A 344 16.83 -13.47 -1.82
C GLY A 344 18.31 -13.86 -1.71
N PHE A 345 18.87 -13.97 -0.50
CA PHE A 345 20.19 -14.55 -0.28
C PHE A 345 20.16 -16.08 -0.40
N ASP A 346 19.19 -16.68 0.28
CA ASP A 346 18.96 -18.13 0.31
C ASP A 346 18.81 -18.70 -1.12
N ALA A 347 17.91 -18.11 -1.92
CA ALA A 347 17.66 -18.54 -3.30
C ALA A 347 18.70 -18.05 -4.32
N GLY A 348 19.58 -17.11 -3.95
CA GLY A 348 20.54 -16.47 -4.85
C GLY A 348 19.93 -15.49 -5.85
N PHE A 349 18.84 -14.82 -5.49
CA PHE A 349 18.24 -13.79 -6.33
C PHE A 349 19.03 -12.48 -6.33
N TRP A 350 19.70 -12.14 -5.23
CA TRP A 350 20.42 -10.87 -5.15
C TRP A 350 21.63 -10.82 -6.09
N GLY A 351 21.64 -9.82 -6.98
CA GLY A 351 22.60 -9.70 -8.07
C GLY A 351 22.45 -10.77 -9.16
N GLY A 352 21.32 -11.48 -9.17
CA GLY A 352 20.98 -12.50 -10.16
C GLY A 352 20.26 -11.93 -11.38
N THR A 353 20.47 -12.56 -12.54
CA THR A 353 19.73 -12.29 -13.78
C THR A 353 19.31 -13.61 -14.39
N GLY A 354 18.03 -13.75 -14.70
CA GLY A 354 17.45 -14.93 -15.37
C GLY A 354 17.07 -14.64 -16.82
N ASN A 355 17.16 -15.64 -17.70
CA ASN A 355 16.59 -15.58 -19.05
C ASN A 355 15.15 -16.10 -19.05
N SER A 356 14.35 -15.71 -20.04
CA SER A 356 13.07 -16.37 -20.24
C SER A 356 13.21 -17.89 -20.35
N VAL A 357 12.30 -18.56 -19.66
CA VAL A 357 12.15 -20.02 -19.60
C VAL A 357 11.61 -20.60 -20.92
N ASN A 358 11.09 -19.74 -21.79
CA ASN A 358 10.80 -20.07 -23.17
C ASN A 358 12.05 -19.83 -24.02
N PRO A 359 12.66 -20.86 -24.64
CA PRO A 359 13.90 -20.69 -25.41
C PRO A 359 13.75 -19.85 -26.68
N LEU A 360 12.51 -19.52 -27.10
CA LEU A 360 12.22 -18.61 -28.20
C LEU A 360 12.05 -17.14 -27.76
N ASP A 361 12.06 -16.88 -26.45
CA ASP A 361 12.02 -15.55 -25.86
C ASP A 361 13.41 -15.21 -25.34
N SER A 362 14.00 -14.13 -25.85
CA SER A 362 15.35 -13.70 -25.49
C SER A 362 15.38 -12.66 -24.37
N SER A 363 14.25 -12.37 -23.74
CA SER A 363 14.17 -11.43 -22.62
C SER A 363 14.95 -11.92 -21.39
N THR A 364 15.41 -10.96 -20.60
CA THR A 364 16.10 -11.18 -19.33
C THR A 364 15.33 -10.52 -18.20
N LEU A 365 15.33 -11.14 -17.03
CA LEU A 365 14.67 -10.68 -15.82
C LEU A 365 15.73 -10.31 -14.76
N ASP A 366 15.57 -9.14 -14.15
CA ASP A 366 16.38 -8.74 -13.00
C ASP A 366 15.77 -9.35 -11.73
N LEU A 367 16.52 -10.27 -11.11
CA LEU A 367 16.07 -10.96 -9.91
C LEU A 367 16.31 -10.11 -8.65
N SER A 368 16.85 -8.90 -8.78
CA SER A 368 16.89 -7.90 -7.71
C SER A 368 15.54 -7.20 -7.51
N GLN A 369 14.56 -7.52 -8.36
CA GLN A 369 13.17 -7.12 -8.23
C GLN A 369 12.34 -8.34 -7.83
N THR A 370 11.78 -8.32 -6.63
CA THR A 370 11.05 -9.46 -6.05
C THR A 370 9.84 -9.93 -6.87
N TRP A 371 9.24 -9.09 -7.70
CA TRP A 371 8.15 -9.49 -8.59
C TRP A 371 8.59 -10.36 -9.77
N ASN A 372 9.90 -10.49 -10.01
CA ASN A 372 10.47 -11.43 -10.97
C ASN A 372 10.83 -12.78 -10.32
N TRP A 373 10.58 -12.96 -9.02
CA TRP A 373 10.96 -14.18 -8.30
C TRP A 373 10.05 -15.35 -8.63
N ASN A 374 10.70 -16.47 -8.96
CA ASN A 374 10.07 -17.69 -9.42
C ASN A 374 11.00 -18.87 -9.11
N ALA A 375 10.41 -20.03 -8.83
CA ALA A 375 11.08 -21.33 -8.68
C ALA A 375 12.16 -21.65 -9.75
N ASN A 376 11.99 -21.20 -11.00
CA ASN A 376 12.92 -21.41 -12.11
C ASN A 376 14.29 -20.78 -11.93
N TYR A 377 14.36 -19.68 -11.18
CA TYR A 377 15.59 -18.90 -11.02
C TYR A 377 16.22 -19.06 -9.64
N ALA A 378 15.55 -19.77 -8.73
CA ALA A 378 16.05 -20.06 -7.40
C ALA A 378 17.15 -21.13 -7.43
N TYR A 379 18.00 -21.11 -6.41
CA TYR A 379 19.02 -22.13 -6.13
C TYR A 379 19.94 -22.41 -7.34
N ASN A 380 20.19 -21.38 -8.17
CA ASN A 380 20.99 -21.37 -9.40
C ASN A 380 20.34 -22.00 -10.67
N ALA A 381 19.00 -22.04 -10.77
CA ALA A 381 18.29 -22.73 -11.87
C ALA A 381 18.57 -24.25 -11.90
N ILE A 382 18.67 -24.86 -10.71
CA ILE A 382 18.62 -26.32 -10.47
C ILE A 382 17.32 -26.87 -11.05
N LEU A 383 17.37 -27.25 -12.32
CA LEU A 383 17.65 -28.61 -12.79
C LEU A 383 18.04 -28.62 -14.27
N ASN A 384 18.22 -27.45 -14.88
CA ASN A 384 18.42 -27.36 -16.30
C ASN A 384 19.32 -26.16 -16.69
N PRO A 385 20.61 -26.39 -17.02
CA PRO A 385 21.51 -25.32 -17.47
C PRO A 385 21.09 -24.68 -18.81
N SER A 386 20.04 -25.18 -19.47
CA SER A 386 19.44 -24.48 -20.61
C SER A 386 18.53 -23.31 -20.21
N ILE A 387 18.17 -23.20 -18.93
CA ILE A 387 17.61 -21.96 -18.37
C ILE A 387 18.80 -21.07 -18.04
N GLY A 388 18.96 -19.98 -18.80
CA GLY A 388 20.07 -19.07 -18.59
C GLY A 388 19.92 -18.34 -17.25
N TYR A 389 20.92 -18.47 -16.38
CA TYR A 389 21.03 -17.74 -15.13
C TYR A 389 22.47 -17.29 -14.94
N SER A 390 22.65 -16.11 -14.35
CA SER A 390 23.96 -15.61 -13.91
C SER A 390 23.83 -14.81 -12.62
N ASN A 391 24.89 -14.80 -11.81
CA ASN A 391 24.95 -14.01 -10.59
C ASN A 391 26.22 -13.15 -10.59
N ALA A 392 26.08 -11.85 -10.34
CA ALA A 392 27.20 -10.90 -10.34
C ALA A 392 28.02 -10.90 -9.03
N LEU A 393 27.51 -11.53 -7.96
CA LEU A 393 28.02 -11.39 -6.60
C LEU A 393 28.72 -12.65 -6.06
N GLY A 394 28.63 -13.77 -6.76
CA GLY A 394 29.33 -15.01 -6.38
C GLY A 394 29.60 -15.96 -7.55
N THR A 395 30.19 -17.12 -7.26
CA THR A 395 30.70 -18.04 -8.30
C THR A 395 30.12 -19.48 -8.27
N GLY A 396 29.25 -19.82 -7.32
CA GLY A 396 28.49 -21.08 -7.33
C GLY A 396 28.20 -21.59 -5.93
N ILE A 397 28.24 -22.92 -5.78
CA ILE A 397 28.07 -23.64 -4.51
C ILE A 397 29.22 -23.47 -3.52
N GLY A 398 30.30 -22.79 -3.92
CA GLY A 398 31.56 -22.74 -3.18
C GLY A 398 32.20 -24.13 -3.02
N THR A 399 32.96 -24.32 -1.95
CA THR A 399 33.36 -25.66 -1.46
C THR A 399 32.84 -25.81 -0.03
N ALA A 400 32.87 -27.00 0.58
CA ALA A 400 32.51 -27.18 2.00
C ALA A 400 33.31 -26.26 2.96
N THR A 401 34.43 -25.70 2.49
CA THR A 401 35.27 -24.70 3.20
C THR A 401 35.41 -23.37 2.45
N GLY A 402 34.68 -23.18 1.34
CA GLY A 402 34.90 -22.09 0.39
C GLY A 402 33.84 -21.01 0.52
N GLN A 403 34.28 -19.79 0.83
CA GLN A 403 33.43 -18.66 1.23
C GLN A 403 32.66 -17.95 0.09
N ASN A 404 32.56 -18.52 -1.11
CA ASN A 404 32.00 -17.83 -2.29
C ASN A 404 30.63 -18.40 -2.74
N ARG A 405 29.77 -18.75 -1.79
CA ARG A 405 28.41 -19.22 -2.07
C ARG A 405 27.49 -18.05 -2.41
N TYR A 406 26.55 -18.24 -3.34
CA TYR A 406 25.48 -17.26 -3.59
C TYR A 406 24.08 -17.82 -3.41
N TYR A 407 23.93 -19.05 -2.92
CA TYR A 407 22.66 -19.66 -2.56
C TYR A 407 22.88 -20.73 -1.48
N ASP A 408 21.81 -21.17 -0.82
CA ASP A 408 21.84 -22.23 0.17
C ASP A 408 21.77 -23.63 -0.51
N PRO A 409 22.86 -24.42 -0.49
CA PRO A 409 22.87 -25.74 -1.11
C PRO A 409 22.04 -26.79 -0.32
N TYR A 410 21.76 -26.55 0.96
CA TYR A 410 20.94 -27.44 1.77
C TYR A 410 19.47 -27.27 1.41
N ALA A 411 19.00 -26.02 1.37
CA ALA A 411 17.68 -25.64 0.88
C ALA A 411 17.40 -26.22 -0.52
N ALA A 412 18.38 -26.10 -1.42
CA ALA A 412 18.29 -26.58 -2.79
C ALA A 412 17.99 -28.09 -2.90
N GLU A 413 18.60 -28.92 -2.05
CA GLU A 413 18.43 -30.38 -2.07
C GLU A 413 16.99 -30.79 -1.73
N PHE A 414 16.42 -30.16 -0.71
CA PHE A 414 15.04 -30.43 -0.29
C PHE A 414 14.02 -29.83 -1.27
N PHE A 415 14.34 -28.68 -1.85
CA PHE A 415 13.53 -28.07 -2.90
C PHE A 415 13.44 -28.99 -4.14
N GLN A 416 14.56 -29.62 -4.53
CA GLN A 416 14.62 -30.54 -5.67
C GLN A 416 13.83 -31.84 -5.42
N ASN A 417 13.93 -32.40 -4.21
CA ASN A 417 13.54 -33.78 -3.95
C ASN A 417 12.29 -33.93 -3.07
N SER A 418 11.67 -32.84 -2.60
CA SER A 418 10.51 -32.88 -1.71
C SER A 418 9.56 -31.71 -1.93
N ASN A 419 8.30 -31.86 -1.50
CA ASN A 419 7.37 -30.77 -1.27
C ASN A 419 7.11 -30.57 0.24
N ALA A 420 8.15 -30.74 1.06
CA ALA A 420 8.07 -30.53 2.51
C ALA A 420 8.31 -29.05 2.87
N TYR A 421 7.72 -28.64 3.98
CA TYR A 421 7.91 -27.37 4.67
C TYR A 421 9.11 -27.47 5.63
N GLY A 422 9.86 -26.40 5.89
CA GLY A 422 10.98 -26.51 6.86
C GLY A 422 12.13 -25.52 6.76
N TYR A 423 12.11 -24.61 5.81
CA TYR A 423 13.11 -23.55 5.67
C TYR A 423 12.46 -22.22 5.26
N SER A 424 13.20 -21.11 5.42
CA SER A 424 12.86 -19.73 5.03
C SER A 424 12.03 -19.58 3.74
N TYR A 425 12.25 -20.48 2.79
CA TYR A 425 11.93 -20.34 1.39
C TYR A 425 10.74 -21.15 0.86
N THR A 426 10.36 -22.26 1.51
CA THR A 426 9.44 -23.25 0.91
C THR A 426 8.06 -22.65 0.63
N ASP A 427 7.58 -21.77 1.50
CA ASP A 427 6.39 -20.94 1.32
C ASP A 427 6.60 -19.86 0.24
N LEU A 428 7.70 -19.09 0.32
CA LEU A 428 7.94 -17.93 -0.55
C LEU A 428 8.17 -18.28 -2.02
N ILE A 429 8.97 -19.31 -2.29
CA ILE A 429 9.33 -19.72 -3.65
C ILE A 429 8.21 -20.56 -4.27
N SER A 430 7.46 -21.33 -3.47
CA SER A 430 6.28 -22.07 -3.98
C SER A 430 5.12 -21.13 -4.33
N ASN A 431 4.99 -19.99 -3.63
CA ASN A 431 4.07 -18.93 -4.03
C ASN A 431 4.47 -18.27 -5.36
N GLY A 432 5.70 -18.41 -5.86
CA GLY A 432 6.13 -17.94 -7.19
C GLY A 432 5.82 -18.91 -8.34
N GLY A 433 4.67 -19.60 -8.30
CA GLY A 433 4.20 -20.51 -9.38
C GLY A 433 4.56 -21.99 -9.23
N GLY A 434 4.98 -22.43 -8.03
CA GLY A 434 5.21 -23.85 -7.70
C GLY A 434 4.00 -24.51 -7.02
N VAL A 435 4.08 -25.83 -6.78
CA VAL A 435 3.08 -26.52 -5.93
C VAL A 435 3.37 -26.18 -4.46
N SER A 436 2.41 -25.54 -3.79
CA SER A 436 2.52 -25.25 -2.36
C SER A 436 2.80 -26.53 -1.55
N PRO A 437 3.78 -26.55 -0.63
CA PRO A 437 3.99 -27.64 0.32
C PRO A 437 2.73 -27.93 1.15
N ALA A 438 1.91 -26.90 1.40
CA ALA A 438 0.63 -27.05 2.05
C ALA A 438 -0.39 -27.74 1.13
N VAL A 439 -1.19 -28.63 1.70
CA VAL A 439 -2.30 -29.31 1.04
C VAL A 439 -3.58 -29.04 1.80
N SER A 440 -4.65 -28.68 1.07
CA SER A 440 -5.93 -28.31 1.70
C SER A 440 -6.52 -29.50 2.45
N LEU A 441 -6.95 -29.26 3.69
CA LEU A 441 -7.75 -30.19 4.48
C LEU A 441 -9.24 -29.90 4.37
N TRP A 442 -9.66 -28.99 3.49
CA TRP A 442 -11.05 -28.66 3.25
C TRP A 442 -11.58 -29.39 2.01
N ASP A 443 -12.60 -30.22 2.19
CA ASP A 443 -13.27 -30.91 1.10
C ASP A 443 -14.48 -30.09 0.63
N SER A 444 -14.28 -29.31 -0.43
CA SER A 444 -15.35 -28.56 -1.10
C SER A 444 -16.18 -29.41 -2.07
N THR A 445 -15.80 -30.68 -2.29
CA THR A 445 -16.38 -31.56 -3.33
C THR A 445 -17.59 -32.36 -2.83
N ILE A 446 -17.80 -32.41 -1.51
CA ILE A 446 -18.93 -33.08 -0.85
C ILE A 446 -20.14 -32.16 -0.70
N THR A 447 -21.32 -32.75 -0.48
CA THR A 447 -22.62 -32.02 -0.42
C THR A 447 -22.69 -30.95 0.67
N THR A 448 -21.88 -31.10 1.72
CA THR A 448 -21.73 -30.09 2.78
C THR A 448 -20.22 -29.97 3.01
N PRO A 449 -19.59 -28.92 2.46
CA PRO A 449 -18.15 -28.72 2.60
C PRO A 449 -17.73 -28.79 4.06
N ALA A 450 -16.68 -29.57 4.32
CA ALA A 450 -16.18 -29.86 5.65
C ALA A 450 -14.70 -30.22 5.57
N ASN A 451 -14.04 -30.34 6.72
CA ASN A 451 -12.71 -30.93 6.74
C ASN A 451 -12.72 -32.38 6.27
N VAL A 452 -11.60 -32.80 5.68
CA VAL A 452 -11.37 -34.17 5.24
C VAL A 452 -11.45 -35.15 6.41
N SER A 453 -11.97 -36.34 6.14
CA SER A 453 -12.08 -37.41 7.14
C SER A 453 -10.82 -38.26 7.27
N THR A 454 -9.93 -38.22 6.27
CA THR A 454 -8.77 -39.12 6.19
C THR A 454 -7.52 -38.38 5.71
N ILE A 455 -6.44 -38.53 6.48
CA ILE A 455 -5.07 -38.13 6.15
C ILE A 455 -4.22 -39.39 6.28
N ASN A 456 -3.58 -39.83 5.20
CA ASN A 456 -2.71 -41.00 5.18
C ASN A 456 -1.24 -40.56 5.15
N ILE A 457 -0.45 -41.07 6.08
CA ILE A 457 1.00 -40.87 6.17
C ILE A 457 1.68 -42.21 5.92
N THR A 458 2.65 -42.25 5.02
CA THR A 458 3.51 -43.42 4.79
C THR A 458 4.96 -43.05 5.00
N LEU A 459 5.65 -43.73 5.91
CA LEU A 459 7.09 -43.57 6.14
C LEU A 459 7.86 -44.67 5.41
N TYR A 460 8.99 -44.30 4.82
CA TYR A 460 9.85 -45.18 4.05
C TYR A 460 11.18 -45.39 4.73
N ASP A 461 11.80 -46.52 4.42
CA ASP A 461 13.18 -46.81 4.81
C ASP A 461 14.17 -45.89 4.07
N LEU A 462 15.36 -45.63 4.63
CA LEU A 462 16.32 -44.69 4.03
C LEU A 462 16.79 -45.13 2.64
N GLY A 463 16.86 -46.45 2.39
CA GLY A 463 17.19 -46.99 1.07
C GLY A 463 16.03 -46.98 0.07
N GLU A 464 14.80 -46.64 0.50
CA GLU A 464 13.60 -46.68 -0.34
C GLU A 464 13.31 -45.32 -0.98
N THR A 465 13.03 -45.32 -2.28
CA THR A 465 12.47 -44.14 -2.96
C THR A 465 10.95 -44.23 -2.92
N PRO A 466 10.24 -43.23 -2.36
CA PRO A 466 8.78 -43.19 -2.42
C PRO A 466 8.28 -43.22 -3.87
N PRO A 467 7.06 -43.75 -4.14
CA PRO A 467 6.50 -43.76 -5.49
C PRO A 467 6.41 -42.35 -6.09
N SER A 468 6.69 -42.21 -7.39
CA SER A 468 6.62 -40.89 -8.05
C SER A 468 5.21 -40.29 -8.07
N SER A 469 4.16 -41.12 -8.01
CA SER A 469 2.76 -40.68 -7.94
C SER A 469 2.37 -40.05 -6.59
N SER A 470 3.18 -40.28 -5.56
CA SER A 470 2.99 -39.68 -4.22
C SER A 470 3.68 -38.33 -4.06
N PHE A 471 4.38 -37.87 -5.09
CA PHE A 471 5.02 -36.58 -5.17
C PHE A 471 4.28 -35.69 -6.18
N ALA A 472 3.99 -34.45 -5.80
CA ALA A 472 3.40 -33.50 -6.72
C ALA A 472 4.52 -32.75 -7.46
N THR A 473 4.74 -33.11 -8.72
CA THR A 473 5.74 -32.44 -9.57
C THR A 473 5.35 -30.98 -9.75
N GLY A 474 6.08 -30.09 -9.09
CA GLY A 474 5.81 -28.65 -9.10
C GLY A 474 6.76 -27.79 -8.28
N ASN A 475 7.68 -28.38 -7.52
CA ASN A 475 8.82 -27.66 -6.96
C ASN A 475 9.95 -27.48 -7.98
N THR A 476 9.95 -28.22 -9.08
CA THR A 476 10.81 -27.93 -10.22
C THR A 476 10.11 -26.85 -11.06
N GLY A 477 10.73 -25.69 -11.24
CA GLY A 477 10.10 -24.54 -11.89
C GLY A 477 9.50 -24.84 -13.27
N TYR A 478 8.66 -23.92 -13.75
CA TYR A 478 7.99 -24.02 -15.05
C TYR A 478 8.98 -24.31 -16.20
N VAL A 479 8.69 -25.33 -17.01
CA VAL A 479 9.41 -25.61 -18.25
C VAL A 479 8.47 -25.41 -19.42
N ALA A 480 8.85 -24.56 -20.37
CA ALA A 480 8.07 -24.34 -21.57
C ALA A 480 7.90 -25.65 -22.37
N PRO A 481 6.71 -25.93 -22.93
CA PRO A 481 6.50 -27.16 -23.69
C PRO A 481 7.50 -27.28 -24.84
N THR A 482 8.27 -28.37 -24.88
CA THR A 482 9.22 -28.65 -25.97
C THR A 482 8.49 -29.30 -27.17
N GLY A 483 7.61 -28.54 -27.81
CA GLY A 483 7.00 -28.91 -29.10
C GLY A 483 7.77 -28.28 -30.26
N SER A 484 7.94 -28.98 -31.38
CA SER A 484 8.58 -28.43 -32.57
C SER A 484 7.74 -27.28 -33.14
N SER A 485 8.09 -26.04 -32.74
CA SER A 485 7.43 -24.75 -33.04
C SER A 485 5.97 -24.65 -32.55
N TYR A 486 5.69 -23.71 -31.66
CA TYR A 486 4.31 -23.34 -31.29
C TYR A 486 3.47 -23.20 -32.57
N LEU A 487 2.29 -23.83 -32.61
CA LEU A 487 1.41 -23.74 -33.78
C LEU A 487 0.49 -22.53 -33.67
N ALA A 488 0.03 -22.04 -34.82
CA ALA A 488 -0.84 -20.87 -34.87
C ALA A 488 -2.18 -21.14 -34.16
N ALA A 489 -2.46 -20.38 -33.10
CA ALA A 489 -3.72 -20.40 -32.37
C ALA A 489 -4.79 -19.61 -33.12
N THR A 490 -5.23 -20.12 -34.27
CA THR A 490 -6.19 -19.46 -35.17
C THR A 490 -7.56 -20.14 -35.22
N THR A 491 -7.75 -21.22 -34.47
CA THR A 491 -9.01 -21.98 -34.46
C THR A 491 -9.92 -21.49 -33.35
N THR A 492 -11.15 -21.11 -33.68
CA THR A 492 -12.17 -20.82 -32.67
C THR A 492 -12.68 -22.12 -32.05
N SER A 493 -12.70 -22.20 -30.71
CA SER A 493 -13.25 -23.36 -30.02
C SER A 493 -14.77 -23.44 -30.19
N THR A 494 -15.32 -24.65 -30.23
CA THR A 494 -16.77 -24.88 -30.16
C THR A 494 -17.31 -24.78 -28.73
N ASN A 495 -16.43 -24.72 -27.72
CA ASN A 495 -16.77 -24.50 -26.33
C ASN A 495 -16.37 -23.07 -25.92
N GLN A 496 -17.07 -22.48 -24.95
CA GLN A 496 -16.65 -21.20 -24.37
C GLN A 496 -15.39 -21.43 -23.52
N LEU A 497 -14.26 -20.94 -24.00
CA LEU A 497 -12.98 -20.96 -23.29
C LEU A 497 -12.72 -19.60 -22.66
N GLN A 498 -12.22 -19.56 -21.43
CA GLN A 498 -12.01 -18.33 -20.68
C GLN A 498 -10.70 -18.34 -19.91
N PHE A 499 -9.98 -17.21 -19.99
CA PHE A 499 -8.99 -16.83 -18.99
C PHE A 499 -9.58 -15.77 -18.08
N THR A 500 -9.42 -15.97 -16.77
CA THR A 500 -9.76 -15.01 -15.73
C THR A 500 -8.47 -14.47 -15.12
N PHE A 501 -8.28 -13.16 -15.18
CA PHE A 501 -7.06 -12.49 -14.69
C PHE A 501 -7.36 -11.74 -13.40
N ASN A 502 -6.50 -11.93 -12.39
CA ASN A 502 -6.62 -11.27 -11.10
C ASN A 502 -5.30 -10.59 -10.68
N PHE A 503 -5.32 -9.26 -10.69
CA PHE A 503 -4.27 -8.39 -10.17
C PHE A 503 -4.63 -7.80 -8.79
N ALA A 504 -5.78 -8.15 -8.22
CA ALA A 504 -6.17 -7.64 -6.91
C ALA A 504 -5.34 -8.33 -5.81
N ILE A 505 -4.77 -7.52 -4.92
CA ILE A 505 -4.06 -7.98 -3.73
C ILE A 505 -5.08 -8.36 -2.66
N GLY A 506 -5.46 -9.64 -2.63
CA GLY A 506 -6.18 -10.32 -1.54
C GLY A 506 -7.02 -9.43 -0.60
N SER A 507 -6.72 -9.48 0.70
CA SER A 507 -7.47 -8.81 1.78
C SER A 507 -7.20 -7.32 1.91
N THR A 508 -6.28 -6.73 1.15
CA THR A 508 -5.95 -5.29 1.22
C THR A 508 -6.88 -4.42 0.38
N VAL A 509 -7.73 -5.01 -0.48
CA VAL A 509 -8.60 -4.28 -1.42
C VAL A 509 -7.79 -3.32 -2.32
N LEU A 510 -6.53 -3.66 -2.57
CA LEU A 510 -5.64 -2.92 -3.47
C LEU A 510 -5.63 -3.60 -4.83
N ALA A 511 -5.82 -2.82 -5.89
CA ALA A 511 -5.64 -3.27 -7.25
C ALA A 511 -4.93 -2.18 -8.05
N PRO A 512 -4.18 -2.56 -9.10
CA PRO A 512 -3.54 -1.58 -9.95
C PRO A 512 -4.51 -0.63 -10.65
N ASP A 513 -3.96 0.42 -11.24
CA ASP A 513 -4.75 1.45 -11.91
C ASP A 513 -5.51 0.87 -13.12
N ASN A 514 -6.79 1.25 -13.30
CA ASN A 514 -7.58 0.83 -14.46
C ASN A 514 -7.19 1.54 -15.76
N SER A 515 -6.30 2.54 -15.68
CA SER A 515 -5.64 3.18 -16.81
C SER A 515 -4.33 2.49 -17.20
N THR A 516 -3.81 1.56 -16.38
CA THR A 516 -2.59 0.80 -16.71
C THR A 516 -2.79 0.08 -18.04
N PRO A 517 -1.92 0.29 -19.04
CA PRO A 517 -2.08 -0.34 -20.35
C PRO A 517 -2.00 -1.86 -20.25
N ILE A 518 -2.95 -2.56 -20.89
CA ILE A 518 -2.97 -4.02 -20.99
C ILE A 518 -3.20 -4.44 -22.44
N SER A 519 -2.43 -5.41 -22.90
CA SER A 519 -2.62 -6.07 -24.20
C SER A 519 -2.62 -7.59 -24.06
N PHE A 520 -3.65 -8.23 -24.59
CA PHE A 520 -3.71 -9.68 -24.75
C PHE A 520 -3.19 -10.06 -26.13
N ARG A 521 -2.39 -11.12 -26.21
CA ARG A 521 -1.73 -11.56 -27.45
C ARG A 521 -1.80 -13.06 -27.59
N PHE A 522 -1.83 -13.55 -28.83
CA PHE A 522 -1.70 -14.98 -29.12
C PHE A 522 -0.85 -15.22 -30.36
N TYR A 523 -0.06 -16.30 -30.32
CA TYR A 523 0.87 -16.65 -31.37
C TYR A 523 0.11 -17.20 -32.59
N ALA A 524 0.24 -16.52 -33.72
CA ALA A 524 -0.49 -16.83 -34.96
C ALA A 524 0.37 -16.52 -36.21
N PRO A 525 1.51 -17.20 -36.40
CA PRO A 525 2.37 -16.99 -37.56
C PRO A 525 1.60 -17.19 -38.87
N GLY A 526 1.72 -16.22 -39.77
CA GLY A 526 1.04 -16.22 -41.06
C GLY A 526 -0.40 -15.68 -41.03
N ASP A 527 -0.96 -15.33 -39.86
CA ASP A 527 -2.19 -14.54 -39.79
C ASP A 527 -1.89 -13.10 -40.27
N PRO A 528 -2.72 -12.49 -41.14
CA PRO A 528 -2.48 -11.13 -41.61
C PRO A 528 -2.51 -10.04 -40.52
N GLN A 529 -3.07 -10.33 -39.34
CA GLN A 529 -3.01 -9.45 -38.16
C GLN A 529 -1.78 -9.65 -37.30
N ALA A 530 -0.99 -10.70 -37.54
CA ALA A 530 0.19 -10.97 -36.74
C ALA A 530 1.31 -9.96 -37.04
N GLY A 531 1.96 -9.48 -35.98
CA GLY A 531 3.12 -8.60 -36.06
C GLY A 531 4.38 -9.29 -36.58
N SER A 532 5.49 -8.54 -36.60
CA SER A 532 6.83 -9.01 -36.96
C SER A 532 7.32 -10.17 -36.08
N ASP A 533 6.81 -10.26 -34.86
CA ASP A 533 7.06 -11.31 -33.88
C ASP A 533 6.07 -12.49 -33.95
N ASN A 534 5.18 -12.48 -34.94
CA ASN A 534 4.14 -13.49 -35.21
C ASN A 534 2.99 -13.53 -34.19
N PHE A 535 2.79 -12.48 -33.40
CA PHE A 535 1.64 -12.37 -32.50
C PHE A 535 0.54 -11.48 -33.06
N VAL A 536 -0.72 -11.90 -32.89
CA VAL A 536 -1.85 -10.97 -32.94
C VAL A 536 -1.92 -10.28 -31.58
N SER A 537 -1.88 -8.94 -31.57
CA SER A 537 -1.89 -8.12 -30.35
C SER A 537 -3.19 -7.31 -30.25
N LEU A 538 -3.90 -7.45 -29.12
CA LEU A 538 -5.19 -6.82 -28.90
C LEU A 538 -5.19 -6.04 -27.58
N ARG A 539 -5.39 -4.74 -27.68
CA ARG A 539 -5.39 -3.83 -26.54
C ARG A 539 -6.73 -3.86 -25.80
N LEU A 540 -6.69 -3.88 -24.47
CA LEU A 540 -7.86 -3.72 -23.62
C LEU A 540 -8.28 -2.25 -23.52
N ALA A 541 -9.58 -2.01 -23.27
CA ALA A 541 -10.08 -0.67 -23.00
C ALA A 541 -9.51 -0.11 -21.68
N THR A 542 -9.22 1.19 -21.62
CA THR A 542 -8.74 1.89 -20.41
C THR A 542 -9.89 2.50 -19.62
N GLY A 543 -9.72 2.61 -18.30
CA GLY A 543 -10.63 3.36 -17.43
C GLY A 543 -11.70 2.54 -16.71
N ASP A 544 -11.74 1.21 -16.93
CA ASP A 544 -12.52 0.27 -16.12
C ASP A 544 -12.09 -1.19 -16.40
N TRP A 545 -12.36 -2.09 -15.45
CA TRP A 545 -12.10 -3.52 -15.58
C TRP A 545 -13.33 -4.24 -16.16
N TYR A 546 -13.21 -4.94 -17.29
CA TYR A 546 -14.35 -5.52 -18.03
C TYR A 546 -14.24 -7.03 -18.26
N TYR A 547 -15.37 -7.68 -18.50
CA TYR A 547 -15.42 -8.97 -19.17
C TYR A 547 -15.26 -8.75 -20.68
N TYR A 548 -14.22 -9.30 -21.31
CA TYR A 548 -13.98 -9.17 -22.75
C TYR A 548 -14.38 -10.43 -23.50
N THR A 549 -14.89 -10.24 -24.73
CA THR A 549 -15.19 -11.33 -25.67
C THR A 549 -14.26 -11.29 -26.87
N LEU A 550 -13.56 -12.42 -27.07
CA LEU A 550 -12.83 -12.90 -28.22
C LEU A 550 -13.68 -13.11 -29.49
N ASN A 551 -13.79 -12.17 -30.42
CA ASN A 551 -14.54 -12.36 -31.67
C ASN A 551 -13.64 -12.57 -32.89
N TYR A 552 -14.03 -13.50 -33.77
CA TYR A 552 -13.45 -13.67 -35.11
C TYR A 552 -14.50 -13.36 -36.18
N ASP A 553 -14.30 -12.28 -36.93
CA ASP A 553 -15.14 -11.88 -38.06
C ASP A 553 -14.43 -12.18 -39.39
N ALA A 554 -14.81 -13.30 -40.02
CA ALA A 554 -14.28 -13.69 -41.31
C ALA A 554 -14.60 -12.70 -42.45
N SER A 555 -15.59 -11.82 -42.26
CA SER A 555 -16.02 -10.81 -43.23
C SER A 555 -15.26 -9.49 -43.13
N ALA A 556 -14.56 -9.25 -42.01
CA ALA A 556 -13.70 -8.10 -41.83
C ALA A 556 -12.46 -8.17 -42.74
N ALA A 557 -11.77 -7.03 -42.89
CA ALA A 557 -10.48 -6.99 -43.58
C ALA A 557 -9.51 -7.99 -42.95
N PRO A 558 -8.60 -8.63 -43.72
CA PRO A 558 -7.73 -9.67 -43.19
C PRO A 558 -6.92 -9.25 -41.95
N ASP A 559 -6.57 -7.96 -41.86
CA ASP A 559 -5.87 -7.31 -40.76
C ASP A 559 -6.80 -6.81 -39.61
N GLN A 560 -8.08 -7.24 -39.59
CA GLN A 560 -9.11 -6.78 -38.64
C GLN A 560 -10.08 -7.88 -38.17
N ARG A 561 -9.78 -9.15 -38.41
CA ARG A 561 -10.69 -10.28 -38.14
C ARG A 561 -10.86 -10.60 -36.67
N TRP A 562 -9.77 -10.58 -35.91
CA TRP A 562 -9.74 -10.73 -34.47
C TRP A 562 -10.07 -9.41 -33.80
N GLN A 563 -11.10 -9.43 -32.96
CA GLN A 563 -11.64 -8.25 -32.27
C GLN A 563 -11.89 -8.59 -30.81
N LEU A 564 -11.30 -7.80 -29.91
CA LEU A 564 -11.54 -7.89 -28.48
C LEU A 564 -12.60 -6.85 -28.09
N VAL A 565 -13.77 -7.33 -27.65
CA VAL A 565 -14.92 -6.45 -27.37
C VAL A 565 -15.20 -6.43 -25.87
N PRO A 566 -15.23 -5.25 -25.20
CA PRO A 566 -15.63 -5.15 -23.80
C PRO A 566 -17.14 -5.41 -23.65
N GLY A 567 -17.48 -6.18 -22.63
CA GLY A 567 -18.84 -6.48 -22.19
C GLY A 567 -19.19 -5.75 -20.90
N ASN A 568 -19.70 -6.47 -19.91
CA ASN A 568 -20.03 -5.91 -18.60
C ASN A 568 -18.76 -5.57 -17.80
N ALA A 569 -18.84 -4.62 -16.85
CA ALA A 569 -17.76 -4.39 -15.89
C ALA A 569 -17.56 -5.63 -15.00
N GLY A 570 -16.31 -5.94 -14.66
CA GLY A 570 -15.86 -7.09 -13.87
C GLY A 570 -16.29 -7.05 -12.40
N GLY A 571 -16.89 -5.96 -11.94
CA GLY A 571 -17.42 -5.79 -10.58
C GLY A 571 -16.38 -5.66 -9.47
N GLN A 572 -15.11 -5.93 -9.74
CA GLN A 572 -13.99 -5.82 -8.81
C GLN A 572 -12.77 -5.18 -9.50
N ALA A 573 -12.09 -4.26 -8.82
CA ALA A 573 -10.87 -3.65 -9.33
C ALA A 573 -9.75 -4.71 -9.45
N GLY A 574 -8.97 -4.64 -10.53
CA GLY A 574 -7.88 -5.59 -10.82
C GLY A 574 -8.35 -6.91 -11.44
N PHE A 575 -9.65 -7.06 -11.72
CA PHE A 575 -10.23 -8.31 -12.19
C PHE A 575 -10.85 -8.17 -13.59
N PHE A 576 -10.44 -9.01 -14.55
CA PHE A 576 -11.04 -9.05 -15.88
C PHE A 576 -10.98 -10.45 -16.49
N ASP A 577 -11.89 -10.73 -17.42
CA ASP A 577 -11.90 -12.00 -18.16
C ASP A 577 -11.70 -11.77 -19.66
N ILE A 578 -11.15 -12.77 -20.34
CA ILE A 578 -11.16 -12.86 -21.80
C ILE A 578 -11.79 -14.19 -22.20
N GLN A 579 -12.95 -14.10 -22.84
CA GLN A 579 -13.73 -15.24 -23.33
C GLN A 579 -13.42 -15.55 -24.79
N ASN A 580 -13.67 -16.79 -25.21
CA ASN A 580 -13.51 -17.32 -26.57
C ASN A 580 -12.08 -17.21 -27.12
N VAL A 581 -11.09 -17.45 -26.27
CA VAL A 581 -9.68 -17.48 -26.69
C VAL A 581 -9.43 -18.56 -27.75
N PRO A 582 -8.63 -18.27 -28.79
CA PRO A 582 -8.44 -19.18 -29.92
C PRO A 582 -7.44 -20.28 -29.56
N ILE A 583 -7.54 -21.43 -30.19
CA ILE A 583 -6.72 -22.63 -29.93
C ILE A 583 -6.02 -23.10 -31.20
N THR A 584 -5.10 -24.05 -31.05
CA THR A 584 -4.50 -24.77 -32.18
C THR A 584 -5.51 -25.76 -32.78
N ALA A 585 -5.44 -25.99 -34.08
CA ALA A 585 -6.38 -26.86 -34.79
C ALA A 585 -6.29 -28.34 -34.37
N ASP A 586 -5.11 -28.78 -33.92
CA ASP A 586 -4.82 -30.16 -33.53
C ASP A 586 -4.79 -30.37 -32.01
N GLY A 587 -5.07 -29.33 -31.22
CA GLY A 587 -5.04 -29.37 -29.77
C GLY A 587 -3.63 -29.27 -29.14
N SER A 588 -2.59 -29.11 -29.96
CA SER A 588 -1.22 -28.85 -29.50
C SER A 588 -1.11 -27.57 -28.65
N PRO A 589 0.00 -27.37 -27.91
CA PRO A 589 0.16 -26.17 -27.08
C PRO A 589 0.04 -24.86 -27.86
N ALA A 590 -0.99 -24.07 -27.55
CA ALA A 590 -1.13 -22.67 -27.98
C ALA A 590 -0.30 -21.76 -27.06
N TRP A 591 0.31 -20.72 -27.63
CA TRP A 591 1.09 -19.72 -26.88
C TRP A 591 0.36 -18.38 -26.86
N TYR A 592 0.10 -17.88 -25.65
CA TYR A 592 -0.53 -16.59 -25.39
C TYR A 592 0.38 -15.70 -24.56
N GLN A 593 0.16 -14.39 -24.63
CA GLN A 593 0.81 -13.41 -23.78
C GLN A 593 -0.18 -12.39 -23.21
N LEU A 594 0.13 -11.87 -22.03
CA LEU A 594 -0.47 -10.67 -21.47
C LEU A 594 0.66 -9.67 -21.20
N ALA A 595 0.67 -8.57 -21.95
CA ALA A 595 1.57 -7.45 -21.72
C ALA A 595 0.85 -6.42 -20.82
N TYR A 596 1.47 -6.10 -19.68
CA TYR A 596 0.86 -5.35 -18.59
C TYR A 596 1.81 -4.24 -18.13
N GLY A 597 1.39 -2.98 -18.23
CA GLY A 597 2.21 -1.80 -17.92
C GLY A 597 2.57 -0.94 -19.14
N ASP A 598 3.33 0.14 -18.91
CA ASP A 598 3.75 1.10 -19.94
C ASP A 598 5.18 0.82 -20.46
N VAL A 599 5.73 1.66 -21.35
CA VAL A 599 7.11 1.47 -21.87
C VAL A 599 8.20 1.48 -20.81
N THR A 600 7.94 2.04 -19.64
CA THR A 600 8.91 2.15 -18.55
C THR A 600 8.77 1.02 -17.54
N THR A 601 7.59 0.40 -17.46
CA THR A 601 7.20 -0.58 -16.42
C THR A 601 6.41 -1.75 -17.03
N LEU A 602 6.93 -2.39 -18.08
CA LEU A 602 6.24 -3.47 -18.81
C LEU A 602 6.58 -4.87 -18.26
N SER A 603 5.58 -5.60 -17.79
CA SER A 603 5.66 -7.05 -17.55
C SER A 603 4.97 -7.80 -18.67
N THR A 604 5.59 -8.87 -19.18
CA THR A 604 4.97 -9.76 -20.19
C THR A 604 4.84 -11.17 -19.63
N TYR A 605 3.59 -11.59 -19.39
CA TYR A 605 3.27 -12.93 -18.93
C TYR A 605 3.05 -13.84 -20.13
N ASN A 606 3.73 -14.99 -20.17
CA ASN A 606 3.47 -16.04 -21.15
C ASN A 606 2.64 -17.16 -20.50
N PHE A 607 1.64 -17.66 -21.23
CA PHE A 607 0.87 -18.83 -20.81
C PHE A 607 0.57 -19.74 -22.00
N TYR A 608 0.47 -21.04 -21.70
CA TYR A 608 0.46 -22.11 -22.68
C TYR A 608 -0.70 -23.05 -22.41
N GLY A 609 -1.61 -23.15 -23.38
CA GLY A 609 -2.83 -23.95 -23.27
C GLY A 609 -2.81 -25.13 -24.21
N THR A 610 -3.00 -26.35 -23.69
CA THR A 610 -3.22 -27.56 -24.49
C THR A 610 -4.69 -27.96 -24.42
N THR A 611 -5.31 -28.31 -25.55
CA THR A 611 -6.73 -28.64 -25.57
C THR A 611 -7.01 -30.07 -26.03
N THR A 612 -8.02 -30.68 -25.44
CA THR A 612 -8.57 -31.98 -25.86
C THR A 612 -10.08 -31.82 -26.05
N GLY A 613 -10.60 -32.13 -27.25
CA GLY A 613 -12.02 -31.94 -27.55
C GLY A 613 -12.50 -30.47 -27.51
N GLY A 614 -11.58 -29.52 -27.71
CA GLY A 614 -11.88 -28.08 -27.64
C GLY A 614 -12.01 -27.53 -26.23
N ILE A 615 -11.55 -28.24 -25.20
CA ILE A 615 -11.50 -27.80 -23.80
C ILE A 615 -10.04 -27.80 -23.33
N PHE A 616 -9.66 -26.83 -22.49
CA PHE A 616 -8.34 -26.84 -21.85
C PHE A 616 -8.15 -28.12 -21.03
N SER A 617 -7.11 -28.86 -21.40
CA SER A 617 -6.64 -30.07 -20.68
C SER A 617 -5.44 -29.77 -19.79
N SER A 618 -4.68 -28.72 -20.10
CA SER A 618 -3.58 -28.19 -19.30
C SER A 618 -3.38 -26.72 -19.64
N VAL A 619 -3.17 -25.89 -18.62
CA VAL A 619 -2.68 -24.51 -18.75
C VAL A 619 -1.54 -24.31 -17.77
N ILE A 620 -0.47 -23.71 -18.24
CA ILE A 620 0.72 -23.36 -17.46
C ILE A 620 1.12 -21.91 -17.78
N ALA A 621 1.69 -21.20 -16.82
CA ALA A 621 2.09 -19.80 -16.94
C ALA A 621 3.50 -19.58 -16.39
N ASP A 622 4.18 -18.53 -16.86
CA ASP A 622 5.47 -18.09 -16.35
C ASP A 622 5.35 -16.99 -15.27
N HIS A 623 6.47 -16.35 -14.90
CA HIS A 623 6.55 -15.23 -13.93
C HIS A 623 5.86 -15.48 -12.57
N GLY A 624 5.67 -16.75 -12.20
CA GLY A 624 5.08 -17.13 -10.92
C GLY A 624 3.57 -16.95 -10.80
N VAL A 625 2.87 -16.74 -11.92
CA VAL A 625 1.40 -16.65 -11.96
C VAL A 625 0.77 -17.96 -11.49
N ALA A 626 -0.14 -17.90 -10.52
CA ALA A 626 -0.87 -19.07 -10.06
C ALA A 626 -2.01 -19.42 -11.01
N VAL A 627 -2.03 -20.68 -11.46
CA VAL A 627 -3.06 -21.21 -12.36
C VAL A 627 -4.11 -22.00 -11.56
N THR A 628 -5.38 -21.60 -11.66
CA THR A 628 -6.51 -22.28 -10.99
C THR A 628 -7.53 -22.75 -12.02
N ASN A 629 -7.94 -24.02 -12.00
CA ASN A 629 -9.02 -24.51 -12.85
C ASN A 629 -10.36 -24.39 -12.12
N TYR A 630 -11.25 -23.51 -12.58
CA TYR A 630 -12.58 -23.32 -11.99
C TYR A 630 -13.65 -24.25 -12.55
N GLY A 631 -13.37 -24.89 -13.69
CA GLY A 631 -14.28 -25.84 -14.34
C GLY A 631 -13.87 -26.12 -15.79
N PRO A 632 -14.65 -26.94 -16.53
CA PRO A 632 -14.37 -27.24 -17.93
C PRO A 632 -14.35 -25.95 -18.78
N GLY A 633 -13.17 -25.55 -19.23
CA GLY A 633 -12.98 -24.38 -20.11
C GLY A 633 -12.74 -23.04 -19.43
N ASN A 634 -12.74 -22.95 -18.09
CA ASN A 634 -12.42 -21.72 -17.36
C ASN A 634 -11.15 -21.88 -16.51
N VAL A 635 -10.16 -21.04 -16.79
CA VAL A 635 -8.85 -21.04 -16.13
C VAL A 635 -8.55 -19.67 -15.54
N GLY A 636 -8.35 -19.62 -14.23
CA GLY A 636 -7.87 -18.46 -13.49
C GLY A 636 -6.35 -18.33 -13.53
N LEU A 637 -5.88 -17.10 -13.72
CA LEU A 637 -4.50 -16.64 -13.68
C LEU A 637 -4.42 -15.55 -12.61
N ASN A 638 -3.80 -15.86 -11.47
CA ASN A 638 -3.68 -14.94 -10.34
C ASN A 638 -2.23 -14.42 -10.24
N MET A 639 -2.09 -13.10 -10.39
CA MET A 639 -0.83 -12.35 -10.34
C MET A 639 -0.46 -11.86 -8.93
N ALA A 640 -1.36 -12.06 -7.95
CA ALA A 640 -1.18 -11.65 -6.55
C ALA A 640 -1.67 -12.76 -5.60
N ASN A 641 -1.03 -13.92 -5.67
CA ASN A 641 -1.46 -15.16 -5.00
C ASN A 641 -1.10 -15.29 -3.50
N GLY A 642 -0.83 -14.18 -2.80
CA GLY A 642 -0.58 -14.16 -1.36
C GLY A 642 0.91 -14.19 -0.94
N GLY A 643 1.82 -14.07 -1.91
CA GLY A 643 3.27 -13.84 -1.71
C GLY A 643 3.74 -12.50 -2.28
N SER A 644 4.79 -12.52 -3.11
CA SER A 644 5.20 -11.37 -3.92
C SER A 644 4.21 -11.23 -5.05
N ILE A 645 3.81 -9.99 -5.34
CA ILE A 645 3.08 -9.71 -6.57
C ILE A 645 3.98 -10.02 -7.77
N THR A 646 3.41 -10.38 -8.92
CA THR A 646 4.19 -10.72 -10.12
C THR A 646 4.36 -9.53 -11.08
N TYR A 647 4.01 -8.32 -10.64
CA TYR A 647 4.04 -7.08 -11.43
C TYR A 647 4.70 -5.95 -10.64
N ASP A 648 5.20 -4.95 -11.38
CA ASP A 648 5.81 -3.75 -10.81
C ASP A 648 4.78 -2.90 -10.02
N PRO A 649 5.06 -2.51 -8.76
CA PRO A 649 4.17 -1.65 -7.97
C PRO A 649 3.93 -0.26 -8.58
N ALA A 650 4.78 0.22 -9.49
CA ALA A 650 4.55 1.46 -10.23
C ALA A 650 3.26 1.40 -11.08
N THR A 651 2.77 0.20 -11.42
CA THR A 651 1.49 0.03 -12.14
C THR A 651 0.25 0.37 -11.30
N PHE A 652 0.40 0.64 -10.00
CA PHE A 652 -0.68 1.22 -9.19
C PHE A 652 -0.98 2.67 -9.58
N MET A 653 -0.01 3.39 -10.15
CA MET A 653 -0.10 4.80 -10.54
C MET A 653 0.84 5.07 -11.74
N PRO A 654 0.52 4.56 -12.95
CA PRO A 654 1.38 4.70 -14.12
C PRO A 654 1.58 6.18 -14.47
N SER A 655 2.79 6.55 -14.91
CA SER A 655 3.06 7.90 -15.37
C SER A 655 2.17 8.21 -16.58
N THR A 656 1.37 9.28 -16.50
CA THR A 656 0.51 9.70 -17.61
C THR A 656 1.38 10.11 -18.79
N GLY A 657 1.57 9.23 -19.79
CA GLY A 657 2.03 9.73 -21.10
C GLY A 657 2.66 8.78 -22.12
N ALA A 658 3.13 7.58 -21.78
CA ALA A 658 3.86 6.77 -22.76
C ALA A 658 3.19 5.41 -23.02
N LEU A 659 2.48 5.32 -24.15
CA LEU A 659 1.91 4.07 -24.67
C LEU A 659 3.02 3.03 -24.88
N PRO A 660 2.79 1.72 -24.60
CA PRO A 660 3.72 0.64 -24.89
C PRO A 660 4.20 0.69 -26.36
N PRO A 661 5.36 0.11 -26.70
CA PRO A 661 5.91 0.21 -28.04
C PRO A 661 4.91 -0.33 -29.07
N SER A 662 4.59 0.48 -30.09
CA SER A 662 3.79 0.05 -31.21
C SER A 662 4.60 -0.88 -32.11
N GLU A 663 4.53 -2.19 -31.89
CA GLU A 663 4.90 -3.19 -32.90
C GLU A 663 3.61 -3.88 -33.38
N GLY A 664 2.84 -3.13 -34.18
CA GLY A 664 1.59 -3.53 -34.80
C GLY A 664 0.74 -2.30 -35.18
N PRO A 665 -0.07 -2.35 -36.26
CA PRO A 665 -0.98 -1.26 -36.56
C PRO A 665 -1.90 -1.03 -35.34
N PRO A 666 -2.21 0.23 -34.97
CA PRO A 666 -3.19 0.50 -33.93
C PRO A 666 -4.45 -0.30 -34.23
N ASN A 667 -5.03 -0.95 -33.21
CA ASN A 667 -6.37 -1.49 -33.34
C ASN A 667 -7.26 -0.37 -33.91
N PRO A 668 -7.87 -0.54 -35.11
CA PRO A 668 -8.67 0.51 -35.73
C PRO A 668 -9.95 0.83 -34.94
N PHE A 669 -10.21 0.08 -33.86
CA PHE A 669 -11.25 0.39 -32.90
C PHE A 669 -10.65 1.01 -31.63
N THR A 670 -10.37 2.31 -31.70
CA THR A 670 -10.97 3.18 -30.67
C THR A 670 -12.47 3.03 -30.86
N PRO A 671 -13.27 2.71 -29.82
CA PRO A 671 -14.72 2.65 -29.98
C PRO A 671 -15.21 3.98 -30.58
N THR A 672 -15.61 3.96 -31.85
CA THR A 672 -16.29 5.12 -32.49
C THR A 672 -17.74 5.22 -32.01
N GLN A 673 -18.23 4.20 -31.33
CA GLN A 673 -19.40 4.27 -30.48
C GLN A 673 -18.93 4.34 -29.04
N SER A 674 -19.41 5.35 -28.32
CA SER A 674 -19.42 5.35 -26.86
C SER A 674 -19.89 3.98 -26.38
N PRO A 675 -19.30 3.43 -25.30
CA PRO A 675 -19.79 2.22 -24.66
C PRO A 675 -21.32 2.30 -24.53
N PRO A 676 -22.07 1.19 -24.71
CA PRO A 676 -23.50 1.21 -24.43
C PRO A 676 -23.70 1.84 -23.03
N THR A 677 -24.51 2.89 -22.97
CA THR A 677 -24.83 3.61 -21.74
C THR A 677 -25.67 2.72 -20.84
N LEU A 678 -25.00 1.74 -20.22
CA LEU A 678 -25.53 1.08 -19.03
C LEU A 678 -25.54 2.10 -17.89
N PRO A 679 -26.50 1.99 -16.95
CA PRO A 679 -26.58 2.91 -15.84
C PRO A 679 -25.21 2.92 -15.14
N PRO A 680 -24.65 4.10 -14.84
CA PRO A 680 -23.43 4.19 -14.06
C PRO A 680 -23.55 3.34 -12.79
N PRO A 681 -22.43 2.82 -12.25
CA PRO A 681 -22.42 2.23 -10.91
C PRO A 681 -23.21 3.13 -9.95
N PRO A 682 -23.98 2.56 -9.02
CA PRO A 682 -24.72 3.39 -8.06
C PRO A 682 -23.73 4.35 -7.40
N ALA A 683 -24.07 5.64 -7.45
CA ALA A 683 -23.23 6.70 -6.89
C ALA A 683 -22.83 6.33 -5.44
N PRO A 684 -21.54 6.49 -5.07
CA PRO A 684 -21.08 6.25 -3.71
C PRO A 684 -21.97 6.95 -2.69
N ALA A 685 -22.07 6.42 -1.47
CA ALA A 685 -22.88 7.07 -0.45
C ALA A 685 -22.44 8.52 -0.19
N ALA A 686 -23.41 9.32 0.25
CA ALA A 686 -23.17 10.71 0.56
C ALA A 686 -22.12 10.86 1.68
N PRO A 687 -21.28 11.92 1.62
CA PRO A 687 -20.31 12.20 2.65
C PRO A 687 -20.99 12.49 3.99
N MET A 688 -20.33 12.13 5.10
CA MET A 688 -20.79 12.51 6.44
C MET A 688 -20.49 13.99 6.67
N VAL A 689 -21.43 14.70 7.29
CA VAL A 689 -21.27 16.11 7.71
C VAL A 689 -21.09 16.15 9.21
N GLY A 690 -20.12 16.92 9.69
CA GLY A 690 -19.82 16.99 11.12
C GLY A 690 -18.86 18.11 11.47
N SER A 691 -18.32 18.03 12.68
CA SER A 691 -17.31 18.95 13.21
C SER A 691 -16.27 18.16 14.02
N PHE A 692 -15.21 18.82 14.46
CA PHE A 692 -14.22 18.19 15.33
C PHE A 692 -14.53 18.40 16.82
N ALA A 693 -14.28 17.37 17.63
CA ALA A 693 -14.18 17.44 19.07
C ALA A 693 -12.73 17.09 19.46
N GLY A 694 -11.90 18.12 19.68
CA GLY A 694 -10.45 17.94 19.72
C GLY A 694 -9.93 17.58 18.32
N SER A 695 -9.17 16.50 18.19
CA SER A 695 -8.65 16.01 16.90
C SER A 695 -9.56 14.97 16.22
N SER A 696 -10.69 14.62 16.82
CA SER A 696 -11.58 13.56 16.31
C SER A 696 -12.81 14.14 15.60
N PHE A 697 -13.08 13.66 14.40
CA PHE A 697 -14.29 14.00 13.66
C PHE A 697 -15.54 13.38 14.32
N VAL A 698 -16.61 14.17 14.43
CA VAL A 698 -17.88 13.75 15.02
C VAL A 698 -19.02 13.98 14.02
N ALA A 699 -19.60 12.86 13.60
CA ALA A 699 -20.88 12.76 12.88
C ALA A 699 -21.98 13.67 13.44
N ALA A 700 -22.56 14.58 12.65
CA ALA A 700 -23.81 15.21 13.03
C ALA A 700 -24.95 14.17 13.02
N GLY A 701 -25.64 14.02 14.15
CA GLY A 701 -26.73 13.05 14.29
C GLY A 701 -28.05 13.49 13.65
N ASP A 702 -28.26 14.80 13.50
CA ASP A 702 -29.43 15.39 12.84
C ASP A 702 -28.98 16.51 11.90
N LEU A 703 -29.22 16.32 10.59
CA LEU A 703 -28.83 17.25 9.54
C LEU A 703 -29.87 18.35 9.27
N SER A 704 -31.04 18.31 9.91
CA SER A 704 -32.15 19.23 9.62
C SER A 704 -32.04 20.59 10.34
N ALA A 705 -31.19 20.70 11.35
CA ALA A 705 -31.03 21.92 12.15
C ALA A 705 -29.67 21.99 12.87
N LEU A 706 -28.58 22.05 12.11
CA LEU A 706 -27.23 22.16 12.66
C LEU A 706 -27.03 23.51 13.38
N LYS A 707 -26.39 23.46 14.54
CA LYS A 707 -26.21 24.58 15.48
C LYS A 707 -24.77 25.13 15.52
N HIS A 708 -24.03 24.94 14.44
CA HIS A 708 -22.63 25.33 14.27
C HIS A 708 -22.42 25.94 12.86
N GLY A 709 -21.43 26.81 12.66
CA GLY A 709 -21.21 27.56 11.40
C GLY A 709 -19.99 27.15 10.58
N ASP A 710 -19.16 26.24 11.08
CA ASP A 710 -17.99 25.69 10.42
C ASP A 710 -17.98 24.15 10.44
N PHE A 711 -17.85 23.51 9.28
CA PHE A 711 -18.03 22.07 9.13
C PHE A 711 -16.85 21.38 8.47
N ALA A 712 -16.71 20.10 8.79
CA ALA A 712 -15.86 19.14 8.12
C ALA A 712 -16.70 18.02 7.51
N PHE A 713 -16.10 17.31 6.56
CA PHE A 713 -16.70 16.17 5.89
C PHE A 713 -15.82 14.95 6.02
N SER A 714 -16.45 13.77 6.08
CA SER A 714 -15.75 12.51 6.24
C SER A 714 -16.42 11.39 5.45
N PHE A 715 -15.71 10.28 5.33
CA PHE A 715 -16.22 9.05 4.76
C PHE A 715 -17.37 8.47 5.61
N ASN A 716 -18.28 7.75 4.95
CA ASN A 716 -19.38 7.01 5.53
C ASN A 716 -19.05 5.52 5.57
N THR A 717 -18.66 5.03 6.75
CA THR A 717 -18.29 3.63 7.00
C THR A 717 -19.39 2.64 6.65
N ALA A 718 -20.66 3.03 6.78
CA ALA A 718 -21.82 2.18 6.50
C ALA A 718 -22.28 2.23 5.03
N GLY A 719 -21.78 3.19 4.24
CA GLY A 719 -22.28 3.52 2.90
C GLY A 719 -21.24 3.42 1.76
N GLY A 720 -19.96 3.23 2.07
CA GLY A 720 -18.99 2.79 1.06
C GLY A 720 -18.43 3.87 0.13
N ASN A 721 -18.17 5.08 0.64
CA ASN A 721 -17.41 6.12 -0.09
C ASN A 721 -15.94 6.20 0.33
N TYR A 722 -15.37 5.05 0.74
CA TYR A 722 -13.93 4.86 0.91
C TYR A 722 -13.22 5.13 -0.41
N LEU A 723 -12.06 5.77 -0.34
CA LEU A 723 -11.20 5.93 -1.50
C LEU A 723 -10.17 4.80 -1.51
N LEU A 724 -9.52 4.58 -2.66
CA LEU A 724 -8.24 3.87 -2.58
C LEU A 724 -7.22 4.78 -1.86
N PRO A 725 -6.26 4.20 -1.14
CA PRO A 725 -5.20 4.95 -0.47
C PRO A 725 -4.54 6.02 -1.34
N GLY A 726 -4.32 7.20 -0.76
CA GLY A 726 -3.68 8.31 -1.46
C GLY A 726 -4.55 9.09 -2.44
N ARG A 727 -5.76 8.62 -2.74
CA ARG A 727 -6.67 9.37 -3.62
C ARG A 727 -7.18 10.63 -2.93
N ILE A 728 -7.51 11.62 -3.75
CA ILE A 728 -7.99 12.92 -3.29
C ILE A 728 -9.52 12.91 -3.30
N ALA A 729 -10.12 13.29 -2.18
CA ALA A 729 -11.53 13.66 -2.07
C ALA A 729 -11.66 15.17 -2.25
N LYS A 730 -12.43 15.59 -3.25
CA LYS A 730 -12.91 16.97 -3.41
C LYS A 730 -14.37 17.04 -2.98
N ILE A 731 -14.67 17.90 -2.02
CA ILE A 731 -16.04 18.18 -1.57
C ILE A 731 -16.50 19.48 -2.22
N GLU A 732 -17.54 19.38 -3.04
CA GLU A 732 -18.19 20.53 -3.66
C GLU A 732 -19.46 20.86 -2.88
N LEU A 733 -19.64 22.15 -2.57
CA LEU A 733 -20.71 22.70 -1.76
C LEU A 733 -21.61 23.60 -2.60
N ALA A 734 -22.90 23.57 -2.34
CA ALA A 734 -23.86 24.49 -2.93
C ALA A 734 -24.95 24.89 -1.93
N ASP A 735 -25.38 26.15 -1.98
CA ASP A 735 -26.62 26.60 -1.35
C ASP A 735 -27.80 26.20 -2.23
N THR A 736 -28.74 25.43 -1.68
CA THR A 736 -29.90 24.93 -2.44
C THR A 736 -30.89 26.02 -2.85
N SER A 737 -30.76 27.23 -2.28
CA SER A 737 -31.57 28.41 -2.60
C SER A 737 -30.84 29.45 -3.46
N HIS A 738 -29.52 29.32 -3.63
CA HIS A 738 -28.67 30.22 -4.41
C HIS A 738 -27.61 29.41 -5.16
N ASP A 739 -28.01 28.82 -6.29
CA ASP A 739 -27.17 27.93 -7.11
C ASP A 739 -26.07 28.66 -7.90
N ASP A 740 -26.14 30.00 -7.94
CA ASP A 740 -25.19 30.90 -8.56
C ASP A 740 -24.07 31.36 -7.61
N TRP A 741 -24.13 31.00 -6.34
CA TRP A 741 -23.07 31.30 -5.36
C TRP A 741 -21.90 30.33 -5.48
N ILE A 742 -20.69 30.86 -5.44
CA ILE A 742 -19.46 30.08 -5.58
C ILE A 742 -18.87 29.80 -4.20
N PHE A 743 -18.83 28.52 -3.84
CA PHE A 743 -18.16 28.03 -2.63
C PHE A 743 -16.76 27.54 -2.96
N THR A 744 -15.82 27.78 -2.05
CA THR A 744 -14.49 27.16 -2.16
C THR A 744 -14.61 25.66 -1.87
N PRO A 745 -14.21 24.76 -2.79
CA PRO A 745 -14.24 23.34 -2.51
C PRO A 745 -13.28 22.97 -1.38
N LEU A 746 -13.60 21.91 -0.65
CA LEU A 746 -12.69 21.32 0.33
C LEU A 746 -11.96 20.14 -0.27
N PHE A 747 -10.69 19.97 0.10
CA PHE A 747 -9.86 18.88 -0.38
C PHE A 747 -9.28 18.11 0.79
N THR A 748 -9.15 16.80 0.64
CA THR A 748 -8.41 15.96 1.55
C THR A 748 -7.88 14.75 0.81
N GLN A 749 -6.82 14.14 1.32
CA GLN A 749 -6.26 12.92 0.78
C GLN A 749 -6.60 11.76 1.70
N ALA A 750 -7.05 10.66 1.11
CA ALA A 750 -7.31 9.45 1.88
C ALA A 750 -6.02 8.89 2.48
N ASN A 751 -6.11 8.47 3.73
CA ASN A 751 -5.05 7.73 4.39
C ASN A 751 -4.87 6.34 3.73
N ARG A 752 -3.91 5.57 4.25
CA ARG A 752 -3.61 4.20 3.80
C ARG A 752 -4.77 3.20 3.86
N HIS A 753 -5.88 3.54 4.51
CA HIS A 753 -7.08 2.71 4.64
C HIS A 753 -8.22 3.17 3.73
N GLY A 754 -8.03 4.25 2.96
CA GLY A 754 -9.11 4.87 2.21
C GLY A 754 -10.00 5.78 3.03
N ASP A 755 -9.72 5.94 4.33
CA ASP A 755 -10.42 6.88 5.19
C ASP A 755 -9.95 8.29 4.83
N TRP A 756 -10.89 9.22 4.82
CA TRP A 756 -10.58 10.61 4.54
C TRP A 756 -11.45 11.49 5.41
N THR A 757 -10.92 12.63 5.83
CA THR A 757 -11.66 13.65 6.56
C THR A 757 -11.07 14.99 6.18
N THR A 758 -11.91 15.97 5.85
CA THR A 758 -11.46 17.33 5.58
C THR A 758 -11.11 18.02 6.90
N GLY A 759 -10.26 19.05 6.85
CA GLY A 759 -10.21 20.03 7.94
C GLY A 759 -11.56 20.76 8.10
N LEU A 760 -11.66 21.57 9.15
CA LEU A 760 -12.66 22.65 9.19
C LEU A 760 -12.39 23.64 8.05
N GLY A 761 -13.43 24.26 7.51
CA GLY A 761 -13.30 25.11 6.33
C GLY A 761 -14.57 25.26 5.51
N ALA A 762 -15.62 24.47 5.76
CA ALA A 762 -16.95 24.76 5.23
C ALA A 762 -17.65 25.77 6.14
N GLU A 763 -17.32 27.03 5.91
CA GLU A 763 -17.85 28.19 6.62
C GLU A 763 -19.23 28.60 6.08
N LEU A 764 -20.29 28.26 6.82
CA LEU A 764 -21.68 28.35 6.38
C LEU A 764 -22.53 29.16 7.35
N GLY A 765 -23.39 30.02 6.79
CA GLY A 765 -24.43 30.75 7.52
C GLY A 765 -25.72 29.96 7.64
N ASN A 766 -26.80 30.62 8.07
CA ASN A 766 -28.15 30.07 8.07
C ASN A 766 -28.60 29.82 6.63
N GLY A 767 -28.91 28.56 6.31
CA GLY A 767 -29.23 28.14 4.96
C GLY A 767 -29.41 26.63 4.86
N THR A 768 -29.83 26.16 3.69
CA THR A 768 -29.86 24.72 3.36
C THR A 768 -28.87 24.45 2.26
N TYR A 769 -27.96 23.52 2.51
CA TYR A 769 -26.80 23.24 1.68
C TYR A 769 -26.85 21.80 1.18
N SER A 770 -26.17 21.58 0.06
CA SER A 770 -25.85 20.26 -0.44
C SER A 770 -24.35 20.10 -0.59
N ALA A 771 -23.83 18.90 -0.29
CA ALA A 771 -22.44 18.55 -0.54
C ALA A 771 -22.34 17.24 -1.31
N VAL A 772 -21.42 17.19 -2.26
CA VAL A 772 -21.05 15.98 -3.01
C VAL A 772 -19.55 15.77 -2.95
N MET A 773 -19.13 14.51 -3.10
CA MET A 773 -17.73 14.12 -3.15
C MET A 773 -17.36 13.64 -4.56
N LYS A 774 -16.26 14.16 -5.09
CA LYS A 774 -15.57 13.69 -6.30
C LYS A 774 -14.21 13.12 -5.93
N GLN A 775 -13.81 12.07 -6.64
CA GLN A 775 -12.60 11.31 -6.38
C GLN A 775 -11.58 11.55 -7.47
N TYR A 776 -10.33 11.79 -7.08
CA TYR A 776 -9.22 12.03 -8.00
C TYR A 776 -8.02 11.17 -7.63
N PHE A 777 -7.17 10.91 -8.62
CA PHE A 777 -5.89 10.29 -8.38
C PHE A 777 -4.97 11.23 -7.60
N ALA A 778 -4.02 10.67 -6.83
CA ALA A 778 -3.01 11.46 -6.12
C ALA A 778 -2.15 12.32 -7.07
N SER A 779 -1.99 11.86 -8.31
CA SER A 779 -1.24 12.53 -9.37
C SER A 779 -2.05 13.57 -10.14
N ASP A 780 -3.38 13.55 -10.07
CA ASP A 780 -4.24 14.52 -10.74
C ASP A 780 -4.37 15.79 -9.89
N LEU A 781 -3.26 16.52 -9.74
CA LEU A 781 -3.21 17.74 -8.94
C LEU A 781 -4.07 18.87 -9.52
N ASP A 782 -4.38 18.80 -10.81
CA ASP A 782 -5.28 19.73 -11.48
C ASP A 782 -6.77 19.41 -11.23
N LEU A 783 -7.07 18.21 -10.72
CA LEU A 783 -8.41 17.73 -10.35
C LEU A 783 -9.44 17.84 -11.50
N ASN A 784 -8.99 17.52 -12.71
CA ASN A 784 -9.81 17.61 -13.92
C ASN A 784 -10.32 16.24 -14.40
N ASN A 785 -9.79 15.14 -13.86
CA ASN A 785 -10.06 13.77 -14.31
C ASN A 785 -10.63 12.93 -13.16
N PRO A 786 -11.94 13.07 -12.83
CA PRO A 786 -12.54 12.29 -11.75
C PRO A 786 -12.50 10.79 -12.07
N VAL A 787 -12.10 9.98 -11.09
CA VAL A 787 -11.87 8.53 -11.28
C VAL A 787 -13.16 7.71 -11.23
N TYR A 788 -14.17 8.22 -10.52
CA TYR A 788 -15.46 7.55 -10.38
C TYR A 788 -16.62 8.55 -10.44
N THR A 789 -17.83 8.02 -10.53
CA THR A 789 -19.07 8.80 -10.43
C THR A 789 -19.11 9.58 -9.12
N THR A 790 -19.54 10.85 -9.19
CA THR A 790 -19.82 11.70 -8.03
C THR A 790 -20.69 10.97 -7.01
N SER A 791 -20.43 11.17 -5.71
CA SER A 791 -21.25 10.59 -4.65
C SER A 791 -22.71 11.08 -4.71
N GLN A 792 -23.59 10.39 -4.01
CA GLN A 792 -24.89 10.94 -3.63
C GLN A 792 -24.69 12.26 -2.87
N ALA A 793 -25.60 13.21 -3.06
CA ALA A 793 -25.58 14.46 -2.33
C ALA A 793 -26.06 14.25 -0.89
N VAL A 794 -25.37 14.84 0.09
CA VAL A 794 -25.92 15.04 1.43
C VAL A 794 -26.58 16.41 1.47
N THR A 795 -27.81 16.48 1.98
CA THR A 795 -28.50 17.75 2.23
C THR A 795 -28.56 18.01 3.73
N PHE A 796 -28.20 19.21 4.15
CA PHE A 796 -28.21 19.62 5.54
C PHE A 796 -28.57 21.10 5.69
N THR A 797 -29.13 21.47 6.84
CA THR A 797 -29.60 22.82 7.13
C THR A 797 -28.86 23.37 8.34
N VAL A 798 -28.26 24.53 8.19
CA VAL A 798 -27.65 25.30 9.27
C VAL A 798 -28.69 26.31 9.77
N ASN A 799 -28.92 26.30 11.08
CA ASN A 799 -29.94 27.14 11.72
C ASN A 799 -29.45 27.65 13.07
N LEU A 800 -28.61 28.67 13.04
CA LEU A 800 -28.04 29.35 14.19
C LEU A 800 -29.02 30.36 14.78
N ASP A 801 -29.30 30.21 16.08
CA ASP A 801 -29.97 31.23 16.87
C ASP A 801 -29.03 32.46 17.01
N THR A 802 -29.60 33.66 17.04
CA THR A 802 -28.85 34.90 17.33
C THR A 802 -28.52 34.99 18.81
N LEU A 803 -27.23 34.82 19.15
CA LEU A 803 -26.70 34.99 20.49
C LEU A 803 -26.43 36.46 20.79
N SER A 804 -26.33 36.80 22.09
CA SER A 804 -26.02 38.16 22.51
C SER A 804 -24.52 38.44 22.37
N LEU A 805 -24.17 39.43 21.54
CA LEU A 805 -22.81 39.95 21.41
C LEU A 805 -22.56 41.04 22.46
N GLY A 806 -21.43 40.95 23.16
CA GLY A 806 -21.02 41.91 24.18
C GLY A 806 -19.51 42.17 24.17
N SER A 807 -19.07 43.07 25.04
CA SER A 807 -17.65 43.28 25.31
C SER A 807 -17.09 42.12 26.15
N SER A 808 -15.85 41.71 25.88
CA SER A 808 -15.13 40.72 26.70
C SER A 808 -14.91 41.23 28.13
N ALA A 809 -14.61 40.33 29.06
CA ALA A 809 -14.52 40.68 30.49
C ALA A 809 -13.43 41.73 30.82
N ASP A 810 -12.38 41.80 30.00
CA ASP A 810 -11.30 42.79 30.08
C ASP A 810 -11.61 44.11 29.34
N GLY A 811 -12.74 44.21 28.64
CA GLY A 811 -13.16 45.39 27.89
C GLY A 811 -12.54 45.53 26.49
N HIS A 812 -11.53 44.72 26.16
CA HIS A 812 -10.68 44.90 24.98
C HIS A 812 -11.01 43.96 23.81
N GLY A 813 -12.25 43.51 23.69
CA GLY A 813 -12.66 42.53 22.68
C GLY A 813 -14.16 42.27 22.68
N LEU A 814 -14.59 41.34 21.83
CA LEU A 814 -15.98 40.91 21.69
C LEU A 814 -16.16 39.47 22.17
N THR A 815 -17.31 39.15 22.75
CA THR A 815 -17.66 37.79 23.18
C THR A 815 -19.15 37.50 23.01
N LEU A 816 -19.51 36.22 22.94
CA LEU A 816 -20.89 35.75 22.80
C LEU A 816 -21.41 35.16 24.10
N THR A 817 -22.66 35.50 24.45
CA THR A 817 -23.38 34.86 25.55
C THR A 817 -24.41 33.88 25.02
N GLN A 818 -24.25 32.60 25.37
CA GLN A 818 -25.09 31.52 24.85
C GLN A 818 -26.52 31.49 25.43
N ALA A 819 -26.71 31.96 26.67
CA ALA A 819 -28.01 32.17 27.33
C ALA A 819 -29.05 31.01 27.18
N GLY A 820 -28.59 29.76 27.12
CA GLY A 820 -29.44 28.56 27.01
C GLY A 820 -29.77 28.11 25.59
N SER A 821 -29.28 28.80 24.56
CA SER A 821 -29.32 28.32 23.17
C SER A 821 -28.36 27.14 22.98
N ALA A 822 -28.67 26.26 22.02
CA ALA A 822 -27.77 25.18 21.58
C ALA A 822 -26.76 25.64 20.51
N THR A 823 -26.89 26.87 20.00
CA THR A 823 -25.95 27.47 19.05
C THR A 823 -24.56 27.55 19.65
N GLN A 824 -23.59 27.02 18.93
CA GLN A 824 -22.20 26.90 19.38
C GLN A 824 -21.33 28.11 19.03
N GLY A 825 -21.83 29.00 18.17
CA GLY A 825 -21.14 30.22 17.75
C GLY A 825 -22.00 31.00 16.76
N ASN A 826 -21.61 32.24 16.48
CA ASN A 826 -22.30 33.08 15.50
C ASN A 826 -21.31 33.77 14.57
N TRP A 827 -21.81 34.11 13.39
CA TRP A 827 -21.13 35.01 12.47
C TRP A 827 -21.24 36.45 12.96
N ILE A 828 -20.09 37.10 13.13
CA ILE A 828 -19.94 38.50 13.50
C ILE A 828 -19.57 39.28 12.25
N GLU A 829 -20.48 40.14 11.80
CA GLU A 829 -20.20 41.08 10.74
C GLU A 829 -19.44 42.28 11.31
N LEU A 830 -18.26 42.54 10.75
CA LEU A 830 -17.40 43.69 11.04
C LEU A 830 -17.40 44.62 9.84
N LEU A 831 -17.80 45.87 10.05
CA LEU A 831 -17.83 46.89 9.00
C LEU A 831 -17.04 48.11 9.45
N ASN A 832 -16.08 48.54 8.63
CA ASN A 832 -15.40 49.81 8.81
C ASN A 832 -16.38 50.98 8.62
N THR A 833 -16.50 51.81 9.64
CA THR A 833 -17.35 53.01 9.65
C THR A 833 -16.53 54.30 9.46
N GLY A 834 -15.27 54.30 9.89
CA GLY A 834 -14.31 55.40 9.72
C GLY A 834 -12.86 54.98 10.05
N SER A 835 -11.88 55.70 9.50
CA SER A 835 -10.47 55.54 9.83
C SER A 835 -9.74 56.88 9.72
N THR A 836 -8.84 57.16 10.67
CA THR A 836 -7.80 58.20 10.51
C THR A 836 -6.39 57.60 10.43
N MET A 837 -6.27 56.27 10.45
CA MET A 837 -5.03 55.58 10.11
C MET A 837 -5.02 55.40 8.58
N PRO A 838 -4.24 56.17 7.81
CA PRO A 838 -4.17 55.97 6.38
C PRO A 838 -3.70 54.54 6.10
N ASN A 839 -4.54 53.80 5.37
CA ASN A 839 -4.24 52.50 4.76
C ASN A 839 -3.71 51.39 5.70
N ALA A 840 -4.06 51.50 6.98
CA ALA A 840 -3.88 50.44 7.97
C ALA A 840 -4.97 49.36 7.85
N THR A 841 -4.65 48.15 8.31
CA THR A 841 -5.56 47.01 8.37
C THR A 841 -5.69 46.54 9.81
N VAL A 842 -6.93 46.41 10.28
CA VAL A 842 -7.25 45.70 11.52
C VAL A 842 -7.32 44.20 11.22
N VAL A 843 -6.60 43.43 12.02
CA VAL A 843 -6.67 41.97 12.02
C VAL A 843 -7.55 41.53 13.17
N ALA A 844 -8.65 40.83 12.87
CA ALA A 844 -9.47 40.17 13.87
C ALA A 844 -8.98 38.74 14.09
N TYR A 845 -8.76 38.34 15.34
CA TYR A 845 -8.30 37.00 15.72
C TYR A 845 -9.02 36.51 16.99
N ALA A 846 -9.15 35.20 17.16
CA ALA A 846 -9.78 34.63 18.35
C ALA A 846 -8.75 34.34 19.46
N THR A 847 -9.19 34.48 20.71
CA THR A 847 -8.45 34.01 21.89
C THR A 847 -9.33 33.15 22.78
N ASP A 848 -8.69 32.21 23.48
CA ASP A 848 -9.36 31.49 24.57
C ASP A 848 -9.62 32.42 25.78
N LEU A 849 -10.28 31.90 26.81
CA LEU A 849 -10.54 32.63 28.06
C LEU A 849 -9.28 33.04 28.84
N ASN A 850 -8.12 32.44 28.54
CA ASN A 850 -6.84 32.79 29.14
C ASN A 850 -6.08 33.88 28.33
N GLY A 851 -6.62 34.28 27.17
CA GLY A 851 -5.97 35.22 26.27
C GLY A 851 -4.95 34.59 25.32
N ASN A 852 -4.87 33.25 25.23
CA ASN A 852 -4.04 32.59 24.24
C ASN A 852 -4.66 32.74 22.85
N MET A 853 -3.83 33.13 21.88
CA MET A 853 -4.23 33.27 20.48
C MET A 853 -4.58 31.90 19.87
N LEU A 854 -5.70 31.79 19.18
CA LEU A 854 -6.16 30.54 18.55
C LEU A 854 -5.79 30.54 17.06
N LYS A 855 -5.44 29.37 16.53
CA LYS A 855 -5.21 29.18 15.09
C LYS A 855 -6.53 29.26 14.33
N ARG A 856 -6.48 29.84 13.11
CA ARG A 856 -7.64 29.94 12.22
C ARG A 856 -8.26 28.60 11.85
N ASP A 857 -7.44 27.54 11.76
CA ASP A 857 -7.85 26.20 11.33
C ASP A 857 -8.47 25.36 12.47
N GLY A 858 -8.59 25.94 13.67
CA GLY A 858 -9.11 25.28 14.86
C GLY A 858 -8.14 24.27 15.49
N SER A 859 -6.90 24.13 15.00
CA SER A 859 -5.95 23.09 15.46
C SER A 859 -5.26 23.39 16.79
N GLY A 860 -5.59 24.52 17.44
CA GLY A 860 -5.11 24.86 18.79
C GLY A 860 -4.60 26.30 18.90
N ILE A 861 -3.49 26.48 19.62
CA ILE A 861 -2.90 27.80 19.92
C ILE A 861 -1.98 28.24 18.78
N ALA A 862 -2.13 29.49 18.35
CA ALA A 862 -1.29 30.13 17.35
C ALA A 862 -0.02 30.73 17.97
N THR A 863 1.08 30.69 17.20
CA THR A 863 2.37 31.29 17.60
C THR A 863 2.63 32.64 16.94
N SER A 864 1.82 33.01 15.96
CA SER A 864 1.92 34.27 15.22
C SER A 864 0.52 34.80 14.89
N ILE A 865 0.43 36.11 14.63
CA ILE A 865 -0.84 36.73 14.19
C ILE A 865 -1.26 36.25 12.81
N ASP A 866 -0.29 35.90 11.95
CA ASP A 866 -0.55 35.36 10.62
C ASP A 866 -1.23 33.99 10.71
N ASP A 867 -0.90 33.14 11.68
CA ASP A 867 -1.60 31.86 11.89
C ASP A 867 -3.02 32.04 12.48
N ALA A 868 -3.28 33.18 13.11
CA ALA A 868 -4.49 33.44 13.90
C ALA A 868 -5.52 34.37 13.25
N ALA A 869 -5.14 35.07 12.17
CA ALA A 869 -6.00 36.06 11.55
C ALA A 869 -7.26 35.42 10.95
N LEU A 870 -8.42 35.72 11.52
CA LEU A 870 -9.72 35.27 11.01
C LEU A 870 -10.29 36.24 9.96
N ALA A 871 -9.92 37.51 10.06
CA ALA A 871 -10.31 38.54 9.11
C ALA A 871 -9.35 39.72 9.09
N LYS A 872 -9.27 40.38 7.95
CA LYS A 872 -8.61 41.67 7.74
C LYS A 872 -9.66 42.70 7.32
N ILE A 873 -9.71 43.83 8.04
CA ILE A 873 -10.68 44.90 7.83
C ILE A 873 -9.92 46.22 7.86
N GLY A 874 -10.07 47.04 6.81
CA GLY A 874 -9.48 48.37 6.81
C GLY A 874 -10.25 49.32 5.92
N GLY A 875 -9.64 50.46 5.61
CA GLY A 875 -10.18 51.43 4.67
C GLY A 875 -9.04 51.99 3.86
N VAL A 876 -9.21 52.02 2.55
CA VAL A 876 -8.25 52.66 1.66
C VAL A 876 -8.74 54.06 1.36
N ALA A 877 -7.88 55.05 1.53
CA ALA A 877 -8.18 56.44 1.22
C ALA A 877 -7.26 56.96 0.12
N ALA A 878 -7.83 57.78 -0.77
CA ALA A 878 -7.06 58.57 -1.71
C ALA A 878 -6.16 59.57 -0.97
N ASP A 879 -5.14 60.11 -1.64
CA ASP A 879 -4.21 61.09 -1.07
C ASP A 879 -4.89 62.38 -0.61
N ASN A 880 -6.08 62.68 -1.15
CA ASN A 880 -6.91 63.79 -0.74
C ASN A 880 -7.79 63.51 0.51
N GLY A 881 -7.67 62.32 1.10
CA GLY A 881 -8.39 61.87 2.29
C GLY A 881 -9.78 61.28 2.06
N ASN A 882 -10.26 61.21 0.81
CA ASN A 882 -11.54 60.55 0.51
C ASN A 882 -11.38 59.03 0.55
N ALA A 883 -12.27 58.35 1.28
CA ALA A 883 -12.27 56.88 1.32
C ALA A 883 -12.73 56.30 -0.03
N PHE A 884 -11.98 55.34 -0.55
CA PHE A 884 -12.38 54.53 -1.71
C PHE A 884 -13.32 53.41 -1.31
N PHE A 885 -12.84 52.49 -0.47
CA PHE A 885 -13.62 51.36 0.01
C PHE A 885 -13.58 51.28 1.52
N LYS A 886 -14.73 50.98 2.12
CA LYS A 886 -14.86 50.61 3.52
C LYS A 886 -14.90 49.10 3.62
N GLY A 887 -13.92 48.52 4.31
CA GLY A 887 -13.82 47.10 4.54
C GLY A 887 -15.04 46.55 5.28
N LYS A 888 -15.56 45.42 4.80
CA LYS A 888 -16.58 44.60 5.47
C LYS A 888 -16.06 43.16 5.49
N GLN A 889 -16.18 42.46 6.61
CA GLN A 889 -15.88 41.02 6.67
C GLN A 889 -16.77 40.34 7.70
N ALA A 890 -17.05 39.05 7.51
CA ALA A 890 -17.74 38.22 8.50
C ALA A 890 -16.74 37.26 9.16
N VAL A 891 -16.84 37.08 10.48
CA VAL A 891 -15.99 36.15 11.25
C VAL A 891 -16.88 35.24 12.08
N TYR A 892 -16.65 33.93 12.01
CA TYR A 892 -17.32 33.01 12.92
C TYR A 892 -16.63 33.04 14.29
N LEU A 893 -17.39 33.36 15.33
CA LEU A 893 -16.91 33.37 16.72
C LEU A 893 -17.61 32.25 17.51
N PRO A 894 -16.88 31.23 17.98
CA PRO A 894 -17.41 30.23 18.89
C PRO A 894 -17.77 30.83 20.26
N VAL A 895 -18.76 30.21 20.93
CA VAL A 895 -19.06 30.51 22.33
C VAL A 895 -17.90 30.06 23.21
N GLY A 896 -17.44 30.95 24.09
CA GLY A 896 -16.32 30.68 25.00
C GLY A 896 -15.02 31.35 24.58
N ASP A 897 -14.94 31.81 23.34
CA ASP A 897 -13.79 32.56 22.83
C ASP A 897 -14.05 34.07 22.87
N ASN A 898 -12.98 34.85 22.74
CA ASN A 898 -13.04 36.30 22.56
C ASN A 898 -12.48 36.68 21.19
N LEU A 899 -13.17 37.56 20.47
CA LEU A 899 -12.62 38.20 19.28
C LEU A 899 -11.80 39.42 19.70
N LYS A 900 -10.53 39.42 19.33
CA LYS A 900 -9.53 40.46 19.61
C LYS A 900 -9.05 41.09 18.31
N PHE A 901 -8.36 42.22 18.44
CA PHE A 901 -7.93 43.04 17.32
C PHE A 901 -6.44 43.36 17.42
N ALA A 902 -5.75 43.30 16.29
CA ALA A 902 -4.39 43.81 16.09
C ALA A 902 -4.41 44.81 14.93
N VAL A 903 -3.39 45.67 14.83
CA VAL A 903 -3.26 46.66 13.76
C VAL A 903 -2.00 46.37 12.95
N ILE A 904 -2.13 46.33 11.63
CA ILE A 904 -1.02 46.39 10.69
C ILE A 904 -1.05 47.78 10.05
N ALA A 905 -0.09 48.63 10.39
CA ALA A 905 0.03 49.97 9.82
C ALA A 905 0.39 49.92 8.33
N GLY A 906 0.22 51.03 7.58
CA GLY A 906 0.62 51.14 6.17
C GLY A 906 2.04 50.59 5.91
N ASN A 907 3.00 51.07 6.70
CA ASN A 907 4.41 50.64 6.65
C ASN A 907 4.72 49.21 7.15
N GLY A 908 3.71 48.38 7.43
CA GLY A 908 3.86 46.97 7.83
C GLY A 908 4.22 46.72 9.29
N GLN A 909 4.28 47.76 10.14
CA GLN A 909 4.45 47.57 11.58
C GLN A 909 3.19 46.95 12.19
N VAL A 910 3.37 45.88 12.97
CA VAL A 910 2.29 45.18 13.67
C VAL A 910 2.22 45.64 15.12
N ASP A 911 1.05 46.13 15.55
CA ASP A 911 0.69 46.27 16.95
C ASP A 911 -0.32 45.18 17.34
N LEU A 912 0.11 44.25 18.19
CA LEU A 912 -0.73 43.16 18.69
C LEU A 912 -1.66 43.58 19.83
N ASN A 913 -1.42 44.74 20.45
CA ASN A 913 -2.18 45.21 21.61
C ASN A 913 -2.60 46.68 21.46
N PRO A 914 -3.35 47.02 20.40
CA PRO A 914 -3.93 48.36 20.28
C PRO A 914 -4.91 48.64 21.43
N ASP A 915 -5.20 49.92 21.68
CA ASP A 915 -6.21 50.29 22.67
C ASP A 915 -7.62 50.13 22.06
N VAL A 916 -8.36 49.12 22.55
CA VAL A 916 -9.68 48.75 22.01
C VAL A 916 -10.78 49.20 22.96
N HIS A 917 -11.75 49.97 22.44
CA HIS A 917 -12.93 50.44 23.15
C HIS A 917 -14.22 49.91 22.52
N VAL A 918 -14.94 49.06 23.25
CA VAL A 918 -16.25 48.53 22.79
C VAL A 918 -17.39 49.29 23.48
N ARG A 919 -18.32 49.84 22.68
CA ARG A 919 -19.47 50.62 23.16
C ARG A 919 -20.76 50.19 22.46
N GLY A 920 -21.88 50.30 23.15
CA GLY A 920 -23.20 50.05 22.57
C GLY A 920 -24.06 49.09 23.38
N SER A 921 -25.27 48.85 22.89
CA SER A 921 -26.25 47.91 23.44
C SER A 921 -27.24 47.54 22.33
N ASN A 922 -27.97 46.42 22.48
CA ASN A 922 -28.99 45.93 21.53
C ASN A 922 -28.45 45.30 20.23
N GLY A 923 -27.38 44.51 20.31
CA GLY A 923 -26.96 43.61 19.21
C GLY A 923 -26.08 44.23 18.13
N GLN A 924 -25.88 45.56 18.14
CA GLN A 924 -24.87 46.25 17.35
C GLN A 924 -23.93 47.02 18.30
N LEU A 925 -22.63 46.79 18.14
CA LEU A 925 -21.57 47.39 18.95
C LEU A 925 -20.67 48.25 18.07
N ALA A 926 -20.28 49.42 18.58
CA ALA A 926 -19.20 50.21 18.01
C ALA A 926 -17.88 49.79 18.67
N VAL A 927 -16.88 49.49 17.85
CA VAL A 927 -15.54 49.11 18.28
C VAL A 927 -14.57 50.16 17.75
N SER A 928 -13.94 50.92 18.64
CA SER A 928 -12.89 51.86 18.28
C SER A 928 -11.54 51.26 18.63
N ILE A 929 -10.60 51.30 17.69
CA ILE A 929 -9.28 50.68 17.81
C ILE A 929 -8.24 51.78 17.58
N ASP A 930 -7.59 52.21 18.67
CA ASP A 930 -6.59 53.27 18.69
C ASP A 930 -5.17 52.67 18.70
N ASP A 931 -4.28 53.23 17.90
CA ASP A 931 -2.84 52.94 17.90
C ASP A 931 -2.06 54.27 17.73
N ARG A 932 -0.75 54.27 17.94
CA ARG A 932 0.15 55.42 17.76
C ARG A 932 0.08 56.05 16.36
N PHE A 933 -0.51 55.36 15.38
CA PHE A 933 -0.67 55.82 13.99
C PHE A 933 -2.07 56.37 13.67
N GLY A 934 -3.04 56.34 14.60
CA GLY A 934 -4.39 56.88 14.42
C GLY A 934 -5.48 56.02 15.08
N HIS A 935 -6.70 56.00 14.53
CA HIS A 935 -7.77 55.09 14.96
C HIS A 935 -8.57 54.52 13.79
N ILE A 936 -9.18 53.34 13.99
CA ILE A 936 -10.16 52.70 13.10
C ILE A 936 -11.44 52.40 13.89
N ASP A 937 -12.59 52.79 13.35
CA ASP A 937 -13.91 52.55 13.94
C ASP A 937 -14.66 51.47 13.15
N LEU A 938 -15.04 50.39 13.83
CA LEU A 938 -15.85 49.31 13.29
C LEU A 938 -17.25 49.31 13.92
N SER A 939 -18.25 48.88 13.15
CA SER A 939 -19.48 48.33 13.72
C SER A 939 -19.44 46.81 13.70
N ALA A 940 -19.77 46.18 14.82
CA ALA A 940 -19.85 44.73 15.00
C ALA A 940 -21.29 44.31 15.32
N GLN A 941 -21.81 43.30 14.61
CA GLN A 941 -23.14 42.74 14.89
C GLN A 941 -23.21 41.25 14.56
N VAL A 942 -24.08 40.50 15.23
CA VAL A 942 -24.37 39.12 14.82
C VAL A 942 -25.18 39.13 13.54
N ASN A 943 -24.65 38.48 12.50
CA ASN A 943 -25.35 38.26 11.25
C ASN A 943 -25.08 36.83 10.76
N ASN A 944 -25.97 35.90 11.15
CA ASN A 944 -25.85 34.50 10.76
C ASN A 944 -26.20 34.24 9.28
N THR A 945 -26.70 35.22 8.54
CA THR A 945 -26.96 35.06 7.10
C THR A 945 -25.79 35.66 6.33
N LEU A 946 -24.99 34.79 5.71
CA LEU A 946 -23.90 35.22 4.82
C LEU A 946 -24.47 35.64 3.46
N ASP A 947 -23.99 36.76 2.93
CA ASP A 947 -24.29 37.21 1.57
C ASP A 947 -23.31 36.60 0.55
N SER A 948 -23.59 36.76 -0.74
CA SER A 948 -22.74 36.22 -1.82
C SER A 948 -21.29 36.73 -1.77
N SER A 949 -21.07 37.95 -1.29
CA SER A 949 -19.73 38.50 -1.09
C SER A 949 -18.99 37.81 0.06
N ALA A 950 -19.68 37.51 1.17
CA ALA A 950 -19.11 36.77 2.27
C ALA A 950 -18.82 35.31 1.87
N VAL A 951 -19.69 34.68 1.08
CA VAL A 951 -19.45 33.32 0.56
C VAL A 951 -18.24 33.29 -0.37
N LEU A 952 -18.13 34.23 -1.33
CA LEU A 952 -16.97 34.34 -2.23
C LEU A 952 -15.65 34.56 -1.47
N ALA A 953 -15.69 35.27 -0.35
CA ALA A 953 -14.54 35.50 0.52
C ALA A 953 -14.13 34.29 1.37
N GLY A 954 -14.79 33.14 1.24
CA GLY A 954 -14.46 31.93 2.01
C GLY A 954 -13.00 31.50 1.90
N ALA A 955 -12.42 31.52 0.68
CA ALA A 955 -11.00 31.21 0.48
C ALA A 955 -10.06 32.15 1.26
N GLN A 956 -10.43 33.43 1.44
CA GLN A 956 -9.63 34.41 2.18
C GLN A 956 -9.65 34.14 3.68
N ARG A 957 -10.80 33.70 4.22
CA ARG A 957 -10.90 33.35 5.64
C ARG A 957 -10.14 32.06 5.94
N ALA A 958 -10.26 31.08 5.06
CA ALA A 958 -9.52 29.82 5.16
C ALA A 958 -7.99 30.00 5.12
N SER A 959 -7.46 30.88 4.26
CA SER A 959 -6.01 30.94 3.99
C SER A 959 -5.28 32.26 4.26
N ASP A 960 -6.00 33.36 4.54
CA ASP A 960 -5.47 34.74 4.62
C ASP A 960 -4.94 35.34 3.33
N HIS A 961 -5.00 34.62 2.21
CA HIS A 961 -4.40 35.11 0.98
C HIS A 961 -5.36 36.03 0.21
N PRO A 962 -4.83 37.05 -0.50
CA PRO A 962 -5.62 37.99 -1.28
C PRO A 962 -6.06 37.36 -2.62
N TRP A 963 -6.86 36.31 -2.57
CA TRP A 963 -7.37 35.59 -3.73
C TRP A 963 -8.86 35.26 -3.59
N VAL A 964 -9.48 34.73 -4.63
CA VAL A 964 -10.85 34.19 -4.62
C VAL A 964 -10.88 32.86 -5.37
N TYR A 965 -11.76 31.94 -4.96
CA TYR A 965 -12.04 30.76 -5.77
C TYR A 965 -13.10 31.13 -6.81
N LEU A 966 -12.85 30.85 -8.08
CA LEU A 966 -13.78 31.13 -9.18
C LEU A 966 -13.91 29.91 -10.09
N GLU A 967 -15.10 29.78 -10.70
CA GLU A 967 -15.37 28.76 -11.69
C GLU A 967 -15.24 29.30 -13.11
N LYS A 968 -14.77 28.46 -14.03
CA LYS A 968 -14.67 28.79 -15.46
C LYS A 968 -16.00 29.30 -16.01
N GLY A 969 -15.96 30.43 -16.72
CA GLY A 969 -17.14 31.07 -17.30
C GLY A 969 -17.92 31.99 -16.35
N THR A 970 -17.53 32.08 -15.07
CA THR A 970 -18.14 33.02 -14.12
C THR A 970 -17.93 34.46 -14.56
N ALA A 971 -18.97 35.29 -14.50
CA ALA A 971 -18.87 36.73 -14.64
C ALA A 971 -18.67 37.39 -13.26
N VAL A 972 -17.61 38.19 -13.13
CA VAL A 972 -17.20 38.88 -11.91
C VAL A 972 -17.16 40.38 -12.17
N ASN A 973 -17.84 41.16 -11.34
CA ASN A 973 -17.74 42.62 -11.33
C ASN A 973 -16.48 43.04 -10.57
N VAL A 974 -15.61 43.79 -11.24
CA VAL A 974 -14.37 44.35 -10.70
C VAL A 974 -14.57 45.85 -10.54
N SER A 975 -14.76 46.30 -9.30
CA SER A 975 -14.82 47.73 -8.95
C SER A 975 -13.42 48.21 -8.63
N LEU A 976 -12.94 49.24 -9.31
CA LEU A 976 -11.58 49.76 -9.18
C LEU A 976 -11.59 51.19 -8.64
N ALA A 977 -10.56 51.52 -7.87
CA ALA A 977 -10.23 52.87 -7.44
C ALA A 977 -8.71 53.03 -7.41
N TRP A 978 -8.19 54.23 -7.63
CA TRP A 978 -6.75 54.50 -7.58
C TRP A 978 -6.49 55.94 -7.16
N SER A 979 -5.40 56.17 -6.44
CA SER A 979 -4.76 57.46 -6.25
C SER A 979 -3.26 57.21 -6.40
N GLY A 980 -2.66 57.62 -7.50
CA GLY A 980 -1.25 57.29 -7.71
C GLY A 980 -0.64 57.98 -8.92
N ASP A 981 0.68 58.12 -8.89
CA ASP A 981 1.47 58.81 -9.92
C ASP A 981 1.69 57.93 -11.17
N PHE A 982 1.71 56.60 -11.03
CA PHE A 982 1.94 55.68 -12.14
C PHE A 982 0.64 55.21 -12.80
N THR A 983 0.78 54.68 -14.01
CA THR A 983 -0.31 54.05 -14.78
C THR A 983 -0.14 52.54 -14.71
N ASN A 984 -0.96 51.89 -13.91
CA ASN A 984 -0.85 50.46 -13.60
C ASN A 984 -1.88 49.66 -14.39
N THR A 985 -1.55 48.40 -14.68
CA THR A 985 -2.49 47.44 -15.28
C THR A 985 -2.76 46.32 -14.29
N LEU A 986 -4.05 46.07 -14.01
CA LEU A 986 -4.49 44.96 -13.18
C LEU A 986 -4.80 43.73 -14.05
N HIS A 987 -4.29 42.58 -13.62
CA HIS A 987 -4.56 41.26 -14.18
C HIS A 987 -4.98 40.29 -13.06
N PHE A 988 -5.46 39.11 -13.46
CA PHE A 988 -5.65 37.94 -12.59
C PHE A 988 -4.88 36.74 -13.14
N VAL A 989 -4.48 35.84 -12.26
CA VAL A 989 -3.83 34.57 -12.62
C VAL A 989 -4.37 33.44 -11.75
N ARG A 990 -4.60 32.27 -12.35
CA ARG A 990 -4.91 31.06 -11.60
C ARG A 990 -3.65 30.55 -10.92
N VAL A 991 -3.75 30.33 -9.61
CA VAL A 991 -2.73 29.69 -8.79
C VAL A 991 -3.18 28.26 -8.51
N ASP A 992 -2.34 27.31 -8.90
CA ASP A 992 -2.52 25.90 -8.62
C ASP A 992 -1.95 25.61 -7.23
N MET A 993 -2.78 25.04 -6.34
CA MET A 993 -2.37 24.65 -5.00
C MET A 993 -2.44 23.12 -4.90
N ASN A 994 -1.35 22.50 -4.44
CA ASN A 994 -1.33 21.06 -4.24
C ASN A 994 -2.25 20.68 -3.04
N PRO A 995 -3.34 19.92 -3.24
CA PRO A 995 -4.25 19.55 -2.16
C PRO A 995 -3.63 18.59 -1.13
N ALA A 996 -2.57 17.85 -1.49
CA ALA A 996 -1.81 17.01 -0.56
C ALA A 996 -0.76 17.80 0.24
N ASN A 997 -0.35 18.97 -0.26
CA ASN A 997 0.56 19.88 0.42
C ASN A 997 0.20 21.33 0.08
N PRO A 998 -0.72 21.95 0.84
CA PRO A 998 -1.19 23.32 0.57
C PRO A 998 -0.09 24.38 0.54
N GLY A 999 1.11 24.09 1.05
CA GLY A 999 2.30 24.93 0.95
C GLY A 999 3.06 24.84 -0.38
N GLN A 1000 2.57 24.07 -1.36
CA GLN A 1000 3.15 23.99 -2.71
C GLN A 1000 2.23 24.64 -3.73
N TRP A 1001 2.68 25.78 -4.26
CA TRP A 1001 1.93 26.54 -5.25
C TRP A 1001 2.66 26.55 -6.58
N SER A 1002 1.92 26.66 -7.68
CA SER A 1002 2.46 26.88 -9.01
C SER A 1002 1.54 27.74 -9.87
N VAL A 1003 2.09 28.27 -10.95
CA VAL A 1003 1.33 28.88 -12.04
C VAL A 1003 1.80 28.24 -13.33
N GLY A 1004 0.87 27.65 -14.10
CA GLY A 1004 1.20 27.00 -15.37
C GLY A 1004 2.26 25.91 -15.24
N GLY A 1005 2.25 25.17 -14.13
CA GLY A 1005 3.25 24.13 -13.80
C GLY A 1005 4.61 24.64 -13.31
N VAL A 1006 4.82 25.96 -13.20
CA VAL A 1006 6.04 26.54 -12.63
C VAL A 1006 5.85 26.80 -11.14
N ALA A 1007 6.70 26.21 -10.32
CA ALA A 1007 6.65 26.36 -8.87
C ALA A 1007 6.78 27.82 -8.43
N TYR A 1008 6.02 28.18 -7.40
CA TYR A 1008 6.07 29.48 -6.77
C TYR A 1008 7.47 29.80 -6.23
N GLY A 1009 7.93 31.02 -6.48
CA GLY A 1009 9.16 31.52 -5.89
C GLY A 1009 9.60 32.84 -6.51
N ASN A 1010 10.53 33.53 -5.84
CA ASN A 1010 11.16 34.75 -6.36
C ASN A 1010 12.15 34.41 -7.49
N THR A 1011 11.62 34.06 -8.65
CA THR A 1011 12.39 33.67 -9.83
C THR A 1011 11.79 34.28 -11.09
N ASP A 1012 12.64 34.51 -12.09
CA ASP A 1012 12.17 34.97 -13.40
C ASP A 1012 11.26 33.93 -14.06
N ALA A 1013 11.51 32.63 -13.83
CA ALA A 1013 10.66 31.56 -14.35
C ALA A 1013 9.22 31.68 -13.84
N PHE A 1014 9.03 31.91 -12.53
CA PHE A 1014 7.71 32.09 -11.94
C PHE A 1014 7.03 33.37 -12.45
N ARG A 1015 7.74 34.50 -12.50
CA ARG A 1015 7.18 35.77 -13.05
C ARG A 1015 6.78 35.64 -14.52
N ASN A 1016 7.58 34.96 -15.34
CA ASN A 1016 7.25 34.67 -16.72
C ASN A 1016 6.01 33.76 -16.84
N ALA A 1017 5.87 32.78 -15.95
CA ALA A 1017 4.68 31.94 -15.88
C ALA A 1017 3.44 32.74 -15.48
N VAL A 1018 3.54 33.64 -14.49
CA VAL A 1018 2.47 34.58 -14.14
C VAL A 1018 2.06 35.39 -15.37
N GLN A 1019 3.02 35.98 -16.07
CA GLN A 1019 2.76 36.76 -17.28
C GLN A 1019 2.13 35.95 -18.41
N ALA A 1020 2.56 34.71 -18.61
CA ALA A 1020 2.03 33.84 -19.66
C ALA A 1020 0.59 33.37 -19.41
N ASN A 1021 0.10 33.49 -18.18
CA ASN A 1021 -1.22 33.01 -17.74
C ASN A 1021 -2.14 34.15 -17.26
N TRP A 1022 -1.89 35.39 -17.67
CA TRP A 1022 -2.78 36.50 -17.35
C TRP A 1022 -4.17 36.32 -17.96
N GLU A 1023 -5.16 36.56 -17.12
CA GLU A 1023 -6.53 36.86 -17.51
C GLU A 1023 -6.88 38.26 -17.06
N PHE A 1024 -7.86 38.87 -17.75
CA PHE A 1024 -8.35 40.23 -17.49
C PHE A 1024 -7.27 41.30 -17.65
N ASP A 1025 -7.65 42.48 -18.12
CA ASP A 1025 -6.77 43.64 -18.12
C ASP A 1025 -7.59 44.91 -17.90
N SER A 1026 -7.09 45.77 -17.02
CA SER A 1026 -7.66 47.09 -16.80
C SER A 1026 -6.56 48.07 -16.40
N THR A 1027 -6.37 49.11 -17.20
CA THR A 1027 -5.25 50.06 -17.06
C THR A 1027 -5.75 51.41 -16.56
N HIS A 1028 -5.28 51.82 -15.39
CA HIS A 1028 -5.66 53.08 -14.73
C HIS A 1028 -4.49 53.70 -13.97
N GLY A 1029 -4.58 55.00 -13.65
CA GLY A 1029 -3.54 55.69 -12.88
C GLY A 1029 -3.31 57.15 -13.28
N HIS A 1030 -2.17 57.71 -12.88
CA HIS A 1030 -1.75 59.11 -13.08
C HIS A 1030 -2.81 60.15 -12.68
N SER A 1031 -3.62 59.82 -11.67
CA SER A 1031 -4.78 60.59 -11.22
C SER A 1031 -5.40 59.95 -9.97
N THR A 1032 -6.44 60.57 -9.41
CA THR A 1032 -7.38 59.91 -8.50
C THR A 1032 -8.65 59.56 -9.27
N GLY A 1033 -9.10 58.31 -9.26
CA GLY A 1033 -10.27 57.88 -10.05
C GLY A 1033 -10.92 56.58 -9.58
N THR A 1034 -12.00 56.20 -10.27
CA THR A 1034 -12.73 54.93 -10.09
C THR A 1034 -13.15 54.37 -11.45
N ALA A 1035 -13.26 53.04 -11.54
CA ALA A 1035 -13.72 52.34 -12.72
C ALA A 1035 -14.50 51.06 -12.35
N ARG A 1036 -15.18 50.49 -13.35
CA ARG A 1036 -16.04 49.32 -13.21
C ARG A 1036 -15.90 48.46 -14.45
N GLU A 1037 -15.40 47.25 -14.27
CA GLU A 1037 -15.16 46.29 -15.34
C GLU A 1037 -15.81 44.93 -15.04
N THR A 1038 -16.25 44.22 -16.07
CA THR A 1038 -16.76 42.86 -15.92
C THR A 1038 -15.74 41.88 -16.49
N TRP A 1039 -15.27 40.97 -15.65
CA TRP A 1039 -14.38 39.89 -16.05
C TRP A 1039 -15.18 38.60 -16.21
N THR A 1040 -15.03 37.91 -17.34
CA THR A 1040 -15.46 36.51 -17.47
C THR A 1040 -14.25 35.59 -17.36
N VAL A 1041 -14.27 34.68 -16.40
CA VAL A 1041 -13.17 33.72 -16.16
C VAL A 1041 -13.00 32.80 -17.36
N GLN A 1042 -11.83 32.84 -18.00
CA GLN A 1042 -11.53 32.09 -19.22
C GLN A 1042 -10.76 30.79 -18.93
N GLY A 1043 -9.90 30.79 -17.91
CA GLY A 1043 -9.14 29.64 -17.45
C GLY A 1043 -9.98 28.64 -16.67
N GLU A 1044 -9.32 27.60 -16.18
CA GLU A 1044 -9.98 26.53 -15.41
C GLU A 1044 -10.39 26.98 -14.01
N SER A 1045 -11.38 26.31 -13.42
CA SER A 1045 -11.85 26.63 -12.07
C SER A 1045 -10.71 26.50 -11.03
N GLY A 1046 -10.54 27.48 -10.16
CA GLY A 1046 -9.40 27.50 -9.24
C GLY A 1046 -9.29 28.77 -8.39
N TYR A 1047 -8.16 28.90 -7.69
CA TYR A 1047 -7.83 30.11 -6.94
C TYR A 1047 -7.26 31.16 -7.88
N TYR A 1048 -7.93 32.30 -7.97
CA TYR A 1048 -7.50 33.42 -8.78
C TYR A 1048 -6.93 34.52 -7.90
N ALA A 1049 -5.67 34.83 -8.14
CA ALA A 1049 -4.96 35.89 -7.45
C ALA A 1049 -4.76 37.09 -8.38
N PRO A 1050 -4.82 38.32 -7.85
CA PRO A 1050 -4.56 39.49 -8.64
C PRO A 1050 -3.08 39.78 -8.82
N VAL A 1051 -2.79 40.47 -9.91
CA VAL A 1051 -1.44 40.86 -10.32
C VAL A 1051 -1.46 42.31 -10.79
N LEU A 1052 -0.59 43.15 -10.23
CA LEU A 1052 -0.42 44.52 -10.70
C LEU A 1052 0.87 44.62 -11.53
N VAL A 1053 0.78 45.32 -12.67
CA VAL A 1053 1.93 45.62 -13.52
C VAL A 1053 2.11 47.13 -13.62
N ASP A 1054 3.30 47.61 -13.26
CA ASP A 1054 3.65 49.03 -13.31
C ASP A 1054 4.14 49.45 -14.72
N PRO A 1055 4.33 50.76 -14.99
CA PRO A 1055 4.89 51.25 -16.25
C PRO A 1055 6.31 50.78 -16.56
N PHE A 1056 7.04 50.24 -15.58
CA PHE A 1056 8.40 49.75 -15.72
C PHE A 1056 8.43 48.25 -16.07
N GLY A 1057 7.27 47.57 -16.07
CA GLY A 1057 7.13 46.15 -16.34
C GLY A 1057 7.40 45.27 -15.11
N GLU A 1058 7.44 45.84 -13.90
CA GLU A 1058 7.49 45.05 -12.68
C GLU A 1058 6.14 44.34 -12.48
N ILE A 1059 6.20 43.11 -11.97
CA ILE A 1059 5.04 42.26 -11.71
C ILE A 1059 4.92 42.09 -10.21
N PHE A 1060 3.83 42.61 -9.64
CA PHE A 1060 3.50 42.48 -8.22
C PHE A 1060 2.40 41.44 -8.04
N THR A 1061 2.67 40.41 -7.24
CA THR A 1061 1.78 39.27 -7.01
C THR A 1061 1.70 38.91 -5.52
N LEU A 1062 0.83 37.95 -5.19
CA LEU A 1062 0.56 37.55 -3.81
C LEU A 1062 1.76 36.87 -3.14
N ASP A 1063 1.76 36.91 -1.81
CA ASP A 1063 2.73 36.20 -0.98
C ASP A 1063 2.19 34.81 -0.59
N GLN A 1064 3.05 33.80 -0.65
CA GLN A 1064 2.76 32.47 -0.13
C GLN A 1064 2.88 32.42 1.40
N SER A 1065 3.86 33.13 1.96
CA SER A 1065 4.00 33.34 3.41
C SER A 1065 4.94 34.52 3.66
N ALA A 1066 5.03 34.96 4.92
CA ALA A 1066 5.98 36.01 5.32
C ALA A 1066 7.46 35.66 5.00
N GLY A 1067 7.79 34.36 4.85
CA GLY A 1067 9.13 33.88 4.46
C GLY A 1067 9.28 33.52 2.98
N SER A 1068 8.20 33.58 2.19
CA SER A 1068 8.15 33.13 0.78
C SER A 1068 7.41 34.16 -0.08
N ILE A 1069 8.16 35.16 -0.54
CA ILE A 1069 7.65 36.32 -1.30
C ILE A 1069 8.21 36.28 -2.72
N ALA A 1070 7.35 36.27 -3.75
CA ALA A 1070 7.75 36.18 -5.15
C ALA A 1070 8.10 37.54 -5.80
N ASN A 1071 7.71 38.64 -5.15
CA ASN A 1071 8.00 40.00 -5.60
C ASN A 1071 9.51 40.27 -5.63
N ALA A 1072 9.98 40.97 -6.66
CA ALA A 1072 11.41 41.08 -6.97
C ALA A 1072 12.25 41.72 -5.83
N ASP A 1073 11.65 42.63 -5.06
CA ASP A 1073 12.30 43.29 -3.92
C ASP A 1073 12.09 42.56 -2.58
N GLY A 1074 11.38 41.42 -2.59
CA GLY A 1074 11.10 40.60 -1.43
C GLY A 1074 10.10 41.23 -0.44
N ARG A 1075 9.20 42.10 -0.90
CA ARG A 1075 8.16 42.73 -0.06
C ARG A 1075 6.73 42.39 -0.51
N THR A 1076 5.78 42.63 0.39
CA THR A 1076 4.35 42.48 0.16
C THR A 1076 3.79 43.71 -0.57
N HIS A 1077 3.27 43.51 -1.78
CA HIS A 1077 2.66 44.56 -2.60
C HIS A 1077 1.14 44.49 -2.67
N ILE A 1078 0.52 43.45 -2.09
CA ILE A 1078 -0.94 43.27 -2.11
C ILE A 1078 -1.44 43.12 -0.67
N ARG A 1079 -2.46 43.89 -0.31
CA ARG A 1079 -3.03 43.89 1.05
C ARG A 1079 -4.53 43.71 1.04
N ASN A 1080 -5.03 42.87 1.95
CA ASN A 1080 -6.45 42.63 2.15
C ASN A 1080 -7.06 43.69 3.08
N PHE A 1081 -8.13 44.37 2.64
CA PHE A 1081 -8.84 45.39 3.39
C PHE A 1081 -10.29 44.99 3.75
N GLY A 1082 -10.74 43.80 3.36
CA GLY A 1082 -12.08 43.27 3.62
C GLY A 1082 -12.45 42.18 2.63
N ALA A 1083 -13.66 41.63 2.75
CA ALA A 1083 -14.19 40.61 1.84
C ALA A 1083 -14.00 41.04 0.38
N ASN A 1084 -13.17 40.27 -0.34
CA ASN A 1084 -12.85 40.46 -1.75
C ASN A 1084 -12.32 41.86 -2.09
N THR A 1085 -11.71 42.57 -1.13
CA THR A 1085 -11.23 43.95 -1.28
C THR A 1085 -9.72 44.00 -1.06
N PHE A 1086 -8.99 44.43 -2.09
CA PHE A 1086 -7.53 44.38 -2.11
C PHE A 1086 -6.92 45.72 -2.55
N GLY A 1087 -5.89 46.19 -1.87
CA GLY A 1087 -5.10 47.36 -2.25
C GLY A 1087 -3.69 46.97 -2.67
N PHE A 1088 -3.07 47.77 -3.52
CA PHE A 1088 -1.77 47.51 -4.13
C PHE A 1088 -0.81 48.67 -3.93
N GLU A 1089 0.44 48.33 -3.65
CA GLU A 1089 1.59 49.23 -3.79
C GLU A 1089 2.22 49.00 -5.17
N ASP A 1090 2.34 50.04 -5.97
CA ASP A 1090 2.74 49.95 -7.39
C ASP A 1090 4.23 50.16 -7.66
N ASN A 1091 5.02 50.35 -6.61
CA ASN A 1091 6.43 50.66 -6.72
C ASN A 1091 7.29 49.78 -5.82
N THR A 1092 8.56 49.60 -6.16
CA THR A 1092 9.50 48.81 -5.34
C THR A 1092 10.11 49.66 -4.23
N ALA A 1093 10.53 49.00 -3.14
CA ALA A 1093 11.22 49.68 -2.03
C ALA A 1093 12.46 50.49 -2.48
N GLN A 1094 13.18 50.00 -3.49
CA GLN A 1094 14.38 50.67 -4.02
C GLN A 1094 14.06 51.96 -4.77
N ARG A 1095 12.82 52.09 -5.28
CA ARG A 1095 12.33 53.24 -6.03
C ARG A 1095 11.47 54.18 -5.19
N GLY A 1096 11.42 53.97 -3.87
CA GLY A 1096 10.78 54.90 -2.94
C GLY A 1096 9.29 54.66 -2.69
N ALA A 1097 8.82 53.42 -2.87
CA ALA A 1097 7.51 52.95 -2.42
C ALA A 1097 7.18 53.44 -0.99
N ASP A 1098 5.99 54.02 -0.82
CA ASP A 1098 5.52 54.55 0.46
C ASP A 1098 4.58 53.58 1.20
N PHE A 1099 4.22 52.46 0.55
CA PHE A 1099 3.47 51.33 1.14
C PHE A 1099 2.14 51.77 1.71
N ASP A 1100 1.44 52.60 0.96
CA ASP A 1100 0.12 53.10 1.32
C ASP A 1100 -1.00 52.30 0.61
N TYR A 1101 -0.67 51.45 -0.36
CA TYR A 1101 -1.61 50.51 -0.99
C TYR A 1101 -2.84 51.16 -1.66
N ASN A 1102 -2.82 52.48 -1.93
CA ASN A 1102 -3.91 53.19 -2.59
C ASN A 1102 -3.66 53.43 -4.09
N ASP A 1103 -2.47 53.09 -4.60
CA ASP A 1103 -2.06 53.21 -6.00
C ASP A 1103 -3.01 52.47 -6.95
N MET A 1104 -3.55 51.35 -6.47
CA MET A 1104 -4.73 50.70 -7.02
C MET A 1104 -5.46 50.00 -5.88
N THR A 1105 -6.78 49.99 -5.92
CA THR A 1105 -7.62 49.22 -5.01
C THR A 1105 -8.74 48.60 -5.83
N MET A 1106 -9.11 47.37 -5.49
CA MET A 1106 -10.20 46.69 -6.14
C MET A 1106 -11.17 46.04 -5.15
N LYS A 1107 -12.37 45.78 -5.64
CA LYS A 1107 -13.36 44.95 -4.98
C LYS A 1107 -14.10 44.06 -5.97
N LEU A 1108 -14.21 42.77 -5.64
CA LEU A 1108 -14.90 41.77 -6.47
C LEU A 1108 -16.31 41.43 -5.94
N ALA A 1109 -17.25 41.20 -6.86
CA ALA A 1109 -18.57 40.66 -6.58
C ALA A 1109 -19.15 39.88 -7.77
N LEU A 1110 -20.06 38.94 -7.49
CA LEU A 1110 -20.75 38.15 -8.53
C LEU A 1110 -21.96 38.87 -9.13
N HIS A 1111 -22.68 39.70 -8.36
CA HIS A 1111 -23.96 40.28 -8.80
C HIS A 1111 -24.01 41.81 -8.72
N ASP A 1112 -23.48 42.39 -7.65
CA ASP A 1112 -23.61 43.82 -7.38
C ASP A 1112 -22.38 44.62 -7.83
N TRP A 1113 -22.61 45.90 -8.14
CA TRP A 1113 -21.55 46.89 -8.30
C TRP A 1113 -21.41 47.72 -7.03
N PHE A 1114 -20.20 47.94 -6.57
CA PHE A 1114 -19.94 48.83 -5.44
C PHE A 1114 -19.77 50.27 -5.93
N VAL A 1115 -20.35 51.23 -5.19
CA VAL A 1115 -20.21 52.68 -5.42
C VAL A 1115 -19.13 53.21 -4.49
#